data_AF-A0A968VC77-F1
#
_entry.id   AF-A0A968VC77-F1
#
_cell.length_a   1.000
_cell.length_b   1.000
_cell.length_c   1.000
_cell.angle_alpha   90.00
_cell.angle_beta   90.00
_cell.angle_gamma   90.00
#
_symmetry.space_group_name_H-M   'P 1'
#
loop_
_entity.id
_entity.type
_entity.pdbx_description
1 polymer ?
#
loop_
_entity_poly.entity_id
_entity_poly.type
_entity_poly.pdbx_seq_one_letter_code
_entity_poly.pdbx_strand_id
1 'polypeptide(L)'
;MEALKDIIFEPILENYEINWFKWYDAVRNYLTKKPQDDVKENKLKLNFESSSLLEGWADSPEGNTQYKAFLLKNGEKYLLGITNKPKIFDKQLHPNAFVENSEWKKMIYKQLDGKTIYGSTYKGEFDKKYLDNESVNQKDLIQNVKKMLQNKITIFPELKELLNKEYNLAKELAADIANLTMYYTGFENISKEYLEQIQKEGNLYLLEIYSKDLYSIKKTGKDLQVIYFNNLFSENNLNNLVYKLNGKGEIFYRKIGLKERNIKKGYENKPWVIKGKRFTDSSTKDSKGKQFFFHFPITINAKKISGVRDGRPNGNAIKKVNEIFLNYLESESENLYYLGIDRGEKHLAYYCLVNSKGEIISQGSLNLPFVDKDGKPCSVNANIMISKDDGTFEIETVTCWNYNDLLEARAGNRDFARKNWQAIDSIKNLKNGYVSQVITEIIKNAVNLDNPKLTFIVLEDLNTGFKRSRIKIENQVYQKLELALAKKLNFYVNKKVESGVGSVTQALQLTPPVTNYQDIENKKQLGIMLYTRPNYTSVTDPVTGWRKSVYIQKGSEEKVKNQIIEKFTDITWEDGDYCFEYKDSNTNKIWKLYSGKNGKTLDRFRGKKNDHGKWEIKPINVKSILDEVFNEKEFDKNRSLLSQIVDEGKEISAIIDMGKWDSLRYAIDLIQQIRNIGNNERDQDFIFSPIRDNNGNYFDSREYWDKEKNNEKVDLPTCGDANGAYNIARKGIIMNYMSQKGYEPYISEEIWDNWLLGIDHFDKWFEGNLVKFNKKINR
;
A
#
# COMPACT_ATOMS: atom_id res chain seq x y z
N MET A 1 21.95 -56.30 -10.37
CA MET A 1 21.97 -55.73 -9.00
C MET A 1 20.78 -54.80 -8.77
N GLU A 2 20.46 -53.89 -9.69
CA GLU A 2 19.22 -53.08 -9.63
C GLU A 2 17.94 -53.94 -9.66
N ALA A 3 17.83 -54.93 -10.54
CA ALA A 3 16.65 -55.82 -10.56
C ALA A 3 16.43 -56.65 -9.28
N LEU A 4 17.47 -56.82 -8.44
CA LEU A 4 17.39 -57.50 -7.15
C LEU A 4 16.95 -56.54 -6.01
N LYS A 5 17.18 -55.24 -6.17
CA LYS A 5 16.62 -54.19 -5.30
C LYS A 5 15.11 -54.11 -5.47
N ASP A 6 14.60 -54.18 -6.69
CA ASP A 6 13.16 -53.99 -6.93
C ASP A 6 12.32 -55.20 -6.47
N ILE A 7 12.87 -56.42 -6.51
CA ILE A 7 12.13 -57.63 -6.13
C ILE A 7 12.14 -57.88 -4.61
N ILE A 8 13.21 -57.50 -3.91
CA ILE A 8 13.38 -57.79 -2.47
C ILE A 8 13.17 -56.54 -1.61
N PHE A 9 13.68 -55.38 -2.03
CA PHE A 9 13.70 -54.17 -1.20
C PHE A 9 12.44 -53.32 -1.34
N GLU A 10 11.86 -53.16 -2.53
CA GLU A 10 10.63 -52.37 -2.71
C GLU A 10 9.42 -52.93 -1.95
N PRO A 11 9.09 -54.24 -1.99
CA PRO A 11 7.94 -54.78 -1.27
C PRO A 11 8.09 -54.71 0.26
N ILE A 12 9.34 -54.70 0.74
CA ILE A 12 9.66 -54.46 2.14
C ILE A 12 9.46 -52.97 2.48
N LEU A 13 9.89 -52.03 1.63
CA LEU A 13 9.68 -50.60 1.85
C LEU A 13 8.21 -50.18 1.76
N GLU A 14 7.43 -50.73 0.82
CA GLU A 14 6.00 -50.43 0.65
C GLU A 14 5.15 -50.91 1.84
N ASN A 15 5.49 -52.05 2.45
CA ASN A 15 4.80 -52.55 3.67
C ASN A 15 5.05 -51.68 4.92
N TYR A 16 6.05 -50.79 4.89
CA TYR A 16 6.39 -49.85 5.97
C TYR A 16 6.12 -48.38 5.61
N GLU A 17 5.26 -48.08 4.62
CA GLU A 17 4.75 -46.72 4.40
C GLU A 17 3.79 -46.28 5.53
N ILE A 18 4.33 -46.15 6.74
CA ILE A 18 3.69 -45.45 7.83
C ILE A 18 3.68 -43.97 7.41
N ASN A 19 2.49 -43.42 7.18
CA ASN A 19 2.28 -41.99 6.91
C ASN A 19 2.56 -41.17 8.18
N TRP A 20 3.83 -41.13 8.59
CA TRP A 20 4.32 -40.41 9.76
C TRP A 20 4.14 -38.90 9.58
N PHE A 21 4.11 -38.40 8.34
CA PHE A 21 3.81 -37.00 8.03
C PHE A 21 2.46 -36.57 8.60
N LYS A 22 1.41 -37.40 8.50
CA LYS A 22 0.10 -37.12 9.09
C LYS A 22 0.19 -36.96 10.61
N TRP A 23 0.91 -37.85 11.30
CA TRP A 23 1.06 -37.82 12.75
C TRP A 23 1.96 -36.68 13.21
N TYR A 24 3.06 -36.45 12.50
CA TYR A 24 3.95 -35.32 12.70
C TYR A 24 3.19 -34.00 12.57
N ASP A 25 2.41 -33.83 11.50
CA ASP A 25 1.58 -32.66 11.30
C ASP A 25 0.51 -32.52 12.38
N ALA A 26 -0.16 -33.60 12.78
CA ALA A 26 -1.18 -33.58 13.83
C ALA A 26 -0.59 -33.17 15.19
N VAL A 27 0.52 -33.77 15.60
CA VAL A 27 1.22 -33.47 16.85
C VAL A 27 1.76 -32.04 16.82
N ARG A 28 2.45 -31.64 15.75
CA ARG A 28 2.93 -30.27 15.57
C ARG A 28 1.78 -29.27 15.65
N ASN A 29 0.66 -29.52 14.97
CA ASN A 29 -0.49 -28.62 14.96
C ASN A 29 -1.15 -28.51 16.34
N TYR A 30 -1.23 -29.61 17.10
CA TYR A 30 -1.74 -29.61 18.47
C TYR A 30 -0.83 -28.83 19.42
N LEU A 31 0.48 -29.11 19.42
CA LEU A 31 1.45 -28.44 20.29
C LEU A 31 1.60 -26.94 19.99
N THR A 32 1.41 -26.53 18.73
CA THR A 32 1.53 -25.13 18.30
C THR A 32 0.21 -24.33 18.36
N LYS A 33 -0.90 -24.95 18.80
CA LYS A 33 -2.23 -24.32 18.92
C LYS A 33 -2.19 -23.15 19.91
N LYS A 34 -2.87 -22.04 19.59
CA LYS A 34 -2.89 -20.87 20.48
C LYS A 34 -4.10 -20.90 21.41
N PRO A 35 -3.96 -20.42 22.66
CA PRO A 35 -5.11 -20.21 23.55
C PRO A 35 -6.20 -19.30 22.97
N GLN A 36 -5.84 -18.41 22.03
CA GLN A 36 -6.78 -17.51 21.36
C GLN A 36 -7.60 -18.18 20.25
N ASP A 37 -7.20 -19.36 19.77
CA ASP A 37 -7.92 -20.05 18.71
C ASP A 37 -9.22 -20.66 19.27
N ASP A 38 -9.21 -21.16 20.50
CA ASP A 38 -10.41 -21.58 21.24
C ASP A 38 -11.40 -20.41 21.45
N VAL A 39 -10.91 -19.17 21.60
CA VAL A 39 -11.75 -17.97 21.74
C VAL A 39 -12.42 -17.57 20.42
N LYS A 40 -11.79 -17.86 19.26
CA LYS A 40 -12.40 -17.58 17.94
C LYS A 40 -13.53 -18.55 17.62
N GLU A 41 -13.40 -19.81 18.04
CA GLU A 41 -14.44 -20.83 17.90
C GLU A 41 -15.72 -20.49 18.70
N ASN A 42 -15.62 -19.59 19.68
CA ASN A 42 -16.73 -19.18 20.56
C ASN A 42 -17.51 -17.92 20.12
N LYS A 43 -17.31 -17.41 18.89
CA LYS A 43 -18.12 -16.31 18.35
C LYS A 43 -19.37 -16.89 17.65
N LEU A 44 -20.54 -16.68 18.23
CA LEU A 44 -21.82 -17.21 17.74
C LEU A 44 -22.63 -16.10 17.06
N LYS A 45 -23.13 -16.32 15.85
CA LYS A 45 -24.11 -15.44 15.21
C LYS A 45 -25.46 -15.62 15.90
N LEU A 46 -26.11 -14.50 16.26
CA LEU A 46 -27.43 -14.50 16.87
C LEU A 46 -28.49 -14.18 15.82
N ASN A 47 -29.52 -15.02 15.73
CA ASN A 47 -30.62 -14.86 14.78
C ASN A 47 -31.98 -14.60 15.45
N PHE A 48 -32.09 -14.73 16.78
CA PHE A 48 -33.33 -14.52 17.54
C PHE A 48 -34.55 -15.23 16.89
N GLU A 49 -34.39 -16.50 16.53
CA GLU A 49 -35.44 -17.31 15.88
C GLU A 49 -35.99 -16.67 14.59
N SER A 50 -35.11 -15.99 13.84
CA SER A 50 -35.45 -15.32 12.60
C SER A 50 -34.36 -15.49 11.57
N SER A 51 -34.67 -16.19 10.47
CA SER A 51 -33.76 -16.34 9.34
C SER A 51 -33.48 -15.00 8.64
N SER A 52 -34.43 -14.05 8.69
CA SER A 52 -34.36 -12.74 8.02
C SER A 52 -33.92 -11.58 8.94
N LEU A 53 -33.45 -11.86 10.16
CA LEU A 53 -33.03 -10.81 11.10
C LEU A 53 -32.00 -9.89 10.44
N LEU A 54 -32.25 -8.57 10.47
CA LEU A 54 -31.35 -7.54 9.92
C LEU A 54 -31.04 -7.66 8.41
N GLU A 55 -31.79 -8.45 7.64
CA GLU A 55 -31.61 -8.49 6.17
C GLU A 55 -31.87 -7.13 5.51
N GLY A 56 -32.70 -6.29 6.13
CA GLY A 56 -32.93 -4.90 5.76
C GLY A 56 -33.44 -4.06 6.93
N TRP A 57 -33.83 -2.83 6.62
CA TRP A 57 -34.31 -1.83 7.59
C TRP A 57 -35.68 -1.25 7.27
N ALA A 58 -36.19 -1.47 6.05
CA ALA A 58 -37.49 -0.97 5.64
C ALA A 58 -38.59 -1.70 6.39
N ASP A 59 -39.64 -0.98 6.81
CA ASP A 59 -40.90 -1.61 7.20
C ASP A 59 -41.62 -2.13 5.94
N SER A 60 -42.49 -3.13 6.10
CA SER A 60 -43.34 -3.63 5.01
C SER A 60 -44.38 -2.57 4.61
N PRO A 61 -45.04 -2.68 3.44
CA PRO A 61 -46.14 -1.79 3.05
C PRO A 61 -47.26 -1.72 4.10
N GLU A 62 -47.50 -2.81 4.83
CA GLU A 62 -48.47 -2.93 5.92
C GLU A 62 -47.95 -2.36 7.26
N GLY A 63 -46.75 -1.78 7.29
CA GLY A 63 -46.15 -1.17 8.48
C GLY A 63 -45.44 -2.15 9.42
N ASN A 64 -45.22 -3.39 9.00
CA ASN A 64 -44.57 -4.40 9.83
C ASN A 64 -43.05 -4.23 9.84
N THR A 65 -42.41 -4.43 10.99
CA THR A 65 -40.96 -4.61 11.10
C THR A 65 -40.55 -5.96 10.52
N GLN A 66 -40.51 -6.05 9.19
CA GLN A 66 -40.34 -7.30 8.43
C GLN A 66 -39.01 -8.04 8.75
N TYR A 67 -37.97 -7.29 9.11
CA TYR A 67 -36.64 -7.83 9.44
C TYR A 67 -36.38 -7.94 10.95
N LYS A 68 -37.44 -7.84 11.77
CA LYS A 68 -37.44 -8.02 13.22
C LYS A 68 -36.45 -7.13 13.99
N ALA A 69 -35.92 -6.10 13.34
CA ALA A 69 -34.95 -5.17 13.91
C ALA A 69 -35.20 -3.76 13.39
N PHE A 70 -34.90 -2.77 14.22
CA PHE A 70 -35.04 -1.36 13.91
C PHE A 70 -34.05 -0.53 14.73
N LEU A 71 -33.73 0.67 14.25
CA LEU A 71 -32.85 1.60 14.94
C LEU A 71 -33.68 2.62 15.72
N LEU A 72 -33.34 2.81 16.98
CA LEU A 72 -33.89 3.85 17.84
C LEU A 72 -32.83 4.89 18.16
N LYS A 73 -33.28 6.11 18.45
CA LYS A 73 -32.48 7.19 18.98
C LYS A 73 -33.13 7.71 20.26
N ASN A 74 -32.34 7.92 21.31
CA ASN A 74 -32.77 8.54 22.56
C ASN A 74 -31.76 9.66 22.91
N GLY A 75 -32.15 10.92 22.71
CA GLY A 75 -31.21 12.04 22.75
C GLY A 75 -30.06 11.83 21.75
N GLU A 76 -28.82 11.73 22.24
CA GLU A 76 -27.65 11.44 21.40
C GLU A 76 -27.38 9.94 21.19
N LYS A 77 -28.03 9.07 21.97
CA LYS A 77 -27.76 7.63 21.96
C LYS A 77 -28.50 6.90 20.86
N TYR A 78 -27.83 5.93 20.24
CA TYR A 78 -28.42 5.01 19.28
C TYR A 78 -28.59 3.63 19.91
N LEU A 79 -29.74 3.02 19.68
CA LEU A 79 -30.07 1.69 20.16
C LEU A 79 -30.57 0.82 19.02
N LEU A 80 -30.18 -0.45 19.05
CA LEU A 80 -30.74 -1.49 18.20
C LEU A 80 -31.90 -2.17 18.93
N GLY A 81 -33.10 -2.04 18.38
CA GLY A 81 -34.27 -2.79 18.82
C GLY A 81 -34.40 -4.10 18.05
N ILE A 82 -34.71 -5.18 18.77
CA ILE A 82 -34.98 -6.51 18.20
C ILE A 82 -36.28 -7.03 18.78
N THR A 83 -37.16 -7.57 17.94
CA THR A 83 -38.48 -8.04 18.34
C THR A 83 -38.85 -9.35 17.67
N ASN A 84 -39.63 -10.18 18.37
CA ASN A 84 -40.31 -11.33 17.78
C ASN A 84 -41.74 -11.01 17.32
N LYS A 85 -42.20 -9.76 17.47
CA LYS A 85 -43.54 -9.28 17.08
C LYS A 85 -43.41 -8.31 15.90
N PRO A 86 -43.65 -8.76 14.65
CA PRO A 86 -43.50 -7.90 13.47
C PRO A 86 -44.37 -6.64 13.50
N LYS A 87 -45.52 -6.70 14.18
CA LYS A 87 -46.51 -5.61 14.25
C LYS A 87 -46.30 -4.62 15.39
N ILE A 88 -45.17 -4.68 16.10
CA ILE A 88 -44.91 -3.90 17.33
C ILE A 88 -44.86 -2.38 17.13
N PHE A 89 -44.87 -1.89 15.89
CA PHE A 89 -44.99 -0.45 15.57
C PHE A 89 -46.01 -0.19 14.45
N ASP A 90 -46.97 -1.09 14.29
CA ASP A 90 -48.09 -0.89 13.37
C ASP A 90 -48.92 0.31 13.86
N LYS A 91 -49.03 1.34 13.01
CA LYS A 91 -49.72 2.60 13.35
C LYS A 91 -51.21 2.44 13.58
N GLN A 92 -51.84 1.42 12.99
CA GLN A 92 -53.27 1.15 13.18
C GLN A 92 -53.51 0.38 14.48
N LEU A 93 -52.65 -0.59 14.80
CA LEU A 93 -52.79 -1.41 16.01
C LEU A 93 -52.26 -0.72 17.27
N HIS A 94 -51.25 0.13 17.15
CA HIS A 94 -50.57 0.78 18.27
C HIS A 94 -50.40 2.29 18.01
N PRO A 95 -51.51 3.05 17.91
CA PRO A 95 -51.44 4.50 17.67
C PRO A 95 -50.72 5.24 18.80
N ASN A 96 -50.82 4.75 20.04
CA ASN A 96 -50.13 5.30 21.22
C ASN A 96 -48.61 5.11 21.19
N ALA A 97 -48.07 4.31 20.26
CA ALA A 97 -46.64 4.16 20.09
C ALA A 97 -45.98 5.43 19.51
N PHE A 98 -46.75 6.27 18.80
CA PHE A 98 -46.26 7.47 18.12
C PHE A 98 -46.82 8.72 18.78
N VAL A 99 -45.97 9.72 19.00
CA VAL A 99 -46.32 10.97 19.70
C VAL A 99 -45.72 12.17 18.99
N GLU A 100 -46.27 13.37 19.20
CA GLU A 100 -45.78 14.58 18.53
C GLU A 100 -44.38 14.97 18.99
N ASN A 101 -44.07 14.87 20.29
CA ASN A 101 -42.78 15.22 20.87
C ASN A 101 -42.27 14.12 21.78
N SER A 102 -41.05 13.65 21.52
CA SER A 102 -40.36 12.66 22.36
C SER A 102 -38.85 12.74 22.17
N GLU A 103 -38.11 12.44 23.24
CA GLU A 103 -36.66 12.18 23.15
C GLU A 103 -36.37 10.87 22.41
N TRP A 104 -37.32 9.93 22.45
CA TRP A 104 -37.24 8.65 21.76
C TRP A 104 -37.76 8.78 20.34
N LYS A 105 -36.96 8.31 19.40
CA LYS A 105 -37.29 8.32 17.98
C LYS A 105 -36.99 6.98 17.34
N LYS A 106 -37.89 6.51 16.47
CA LYS A 106 -37.68 5.36 15.59
C LYS A 106 -37.15 5.83 14.25
N MET A 107 -36.14 5.15 13.72
CA MET A 107 -35.64 5.43 12.38
C MET A 107 -36.71 5.07 11.33
N ILE A 108 -36.98 6.02 10.44
CA ILE A 108 -37.68 5.77 9.19
C ILE A 108 -36.64 5.39 8.16
N TYR A 109 -36.84 4.26 7.47
CA TYR A 109 -36.01 3.83 6.35
C TYR A 109 -36.89 3.59 5.13
N LYS A 110 -36.61 4.30 4.04
CA LYS A 110 -37.28 4.11 2.75
C LYS A 110 -36.23 3.89 1.67
N GLN A 111 -36.44 2.86 0.86
CA GLN A 111 -35.61 2.57 -0.29
C GLN A 111 -36.50 2.06 -1.41
N LEU A 112 -36.22 2.51 -2.63
CA LEU A 112 -36.88 2.02 -3.83
C LEU A 112 -35.82 1.45 -4.78
N ASP A 113 -36.03 0.21 -5.23
CA ASP A 113 -35.19 -0.40 -6.26
C ASP A 113 -35.78 -0.09 -7.62
N GLY A 114 -34.99 0.43 -8.56
CA GLY A 114 -35.45 0.70 -9.92
C GLY A 114 -36.14 -0.52 -10.56
N LYS A 115 -35.67 -1.75 -10.26
CA LYS A 115 -36.27 -2.99 -10.78
C LYS A 115 -37.69 -3.28 -10.27
N THR A 116 -38.12 -2.63 -9.18
CA THR A 116 -39.50 -2.72 -8.71
C THR A 116 -40.40 -1.64 -9.33
N ILE A 117 -39.81 -0.73 -10.11
CA ILE A 117 -40.48 0.37 -10.82
C ILE A 117 -40.52 0.12 -12.34
N TYR A 118 -39.58 -0.67 -12.87
CA TYR A 118 -39.51 -1.05 -14.29
C TYR A 118 -38.90 -2.47 -14.46
N GLY A 119 -39.15 -3.14 -15.58
CA GLY A 119 -38.58 -4.46 -15.93
C GLY A 119 -39.57 -5.63 -15.94
N SER A 120 -39.10 -6.85 -16.27
CA SER A 120 -39.95 -8.05 -16.41
C SER A 120 -40.60 -8.53 -15.10
N THR A 121 -40.06 -8.10 -13.97
CA THR A 121 -40.57 -8.32 -12.61
C THR A 121 -41.56 -7.25 -12.15
N TYR A 122 -41.78 -6.19 -12.95
CA TYR A 122 -42.73 -5.13 -12.65
C TYR A 122 -44.17 -5.62 -12.85
N LYS A 123 -44.95 -5.64 -11.76
CA LYS A 123 -46.41 -5.77 -11.82
C LYS A 123 -47.15 -4.43 -11.66
N GLY A 124 -46.52 -3.41 -11.05
CA GLY A 124 -47.04 -2.04 -10.99
C GLY A 124 -48.43 -1.87 -10.39
N GLU A 125 -48.91 -0.61 -10.31
CA GLU A 125 -50.33 -0.29 -10.05
C GLU A 125 -51.22 -0.49 -11.29
N PHE A 126 -50.59 -0.70 -12.44
CA PHE A 126 -51.25 -0.73 -13.75
C PHE A 126 -51.23 -2.11 -14.42
N ASP A 127 -50.76 -3.17 -13.74
CA ASP A 127 -50.69 -4.58 -14.20
C ASP A 127 -50.03 -4.82 -15.58
N LYS A 128 -49.25 -3.86 -16.08
CA LYS A 128 -48.54 -3.94 -17.37
C LYS A 128 -47.06 -4.22 -17.16
N LYS A 129 -46.60 -5.37 -17.63
CA LYS A 129 -45.16 -5.73 -17.62
C LYS A 129 -44.38 -4.88 -18.61
N TYR A 130 -43.15 -4.59 -18.23
CA TYR A 130 -42.17 -4.00 -19.12
C TYR A 130 -41.53 -5.11 -19.96
N LEU A 131 -41.98 -5.30 -21.20
CA LEU A 131 -41.42 -6.27 -22.15
C LEU A 131 -40.93 -5.51 -23.39
N ASP A 132 -39.72 -5.81 -23.86
CA ASP A 132 -39.08 -5.20 -25.04
C ASP A 132 -39.77 -5.57 -26.38
N ASN A 133 -40.92 -6.25 -26.35
CA ASN A 133 -41.63 -6.69 -27.55
C ASN A 133 -42.68 -5.66 -27.98
N GLU A 134 -42.78 -5.46 -29.29
CA GLU A 134 -43.40 -4.36 -30.05
C GLU A 134 -44.92 -4.12 -29.83
N SER A 135 -45.56 -4.73 -28.84
CA SER A 135 -47.00 -4.66 -28.60
C SER A 135 -47.43 -3.71 -27.46
N VAL A 136 -46.49 -2.96 -26.84
CA VAL A 136 -46.80 -2.00 -25.77
C VAL A 136 -46.49 -0.57 -26.22
N ASN A 137 -47.49 0.32 -26.13
CA ASN A 137 -47.33 1.75 -26.41
C ASN A 137 -46.31 2.40 -25.45
N GLN A 138 -45.16 2.80 -25.99
CA GLN A 138 -44.04 3.37 -25.24
C GLN A 138 -44.42 4.66 -24.50
N LYS A 139 -45.27 5.51 -25.10
CA LYS A 139 -45.70 6.77 -24.50
C LYS A 139 -46.55 6.53 -23.24
N ASP A 140 -47.49 5.60 -23.33
CA ASP A 140 -48.35 5.23 -22.18
C ASP A 140 -47.51 4.67 -21.04
N LEU A 141 -46.50 3.86 -21.37
CA LEU A 141 -45.63 3.25 -20.37
C LEU A 141 -44.75 4.28 -19.66
N ILE A 142 -44.17 5.22 -20.40
CA ILE A 142 -43.43 6.37 -19.84
C ILE A 142 -44.35 7.16 -18.89
N GLN A 143 -45.57 7.49 -19.33
CA GLN A 143 -46.50 8.30 -18.54
C GLN A 143 -46.95 7.59 -17.25
N ASN A 144 -47.22 6.29 -17.30
CA ASN A 144 -47.60 5.49 -16.13
C ASN A 144 -46.48 5.43 -15.08
N VAL A 145 -45.23 5.20 -15.53
CA VAL A 145 -44.07 5.18 -14.63
C VAL A 145 -43.86 6.56 -14.01
N LYS A 146 -43.93 7.64 -14.80
CA LYS A 146 -43.83 9.00 -14.28
C LYS A 146 -44.92 9.32 -13.25
N LYS A 147 -46.18 8.93 -13.50
CA LYS A 147 -47.30 9.14 -12.56
C LYS A 147 -47.07 8.43 -11.22
N MET A 148 -46.57 7.19 -11.25
CA MET A 148 -46.25 6.43 -10.05
C MET A 148 -45.09 7.07 -9.25
N LEU A 149 -44.10 7.61 -9.96
CA LEU A 149 -42.97 8.33 -9.35
C LEU A 149 -43.37 9.70 -8.79
N GLN A 150 -44.36 10.37 -9.38
CA GLN A 150 -44.86 11.68 -8.95
C GLN A 150 -45.26 11.66 -7.46
N ASN A 151 -45.94 10.60 -7.04
CA ASN A 151 -46.40 10.42 -5.65
C ASN A 151 -45.26 10.17 -4.65
N LYS A 152 -44.03 9.97 -5.13
CA LYS A 152 -42.85 9.66 -4.30
C LYS A 152 -41.83 10.80 -4.23
N ILE A 153 -42.03 11.90 -4.96
CA ILE A 153 -41.13 13.06 -4.99
C ILE A 153 -40.88 13.64 -3.59
N THR A 154 -41.89 13.66 -2.73
CA THR A 154 -41.78 14.20 -1.37
C THR A 154 -40.76 13.42 -0.54
N ILE A 155 -40.59 12.13 -0.82
CA ILE A 155 -39.63 11.24 -0.12
C ILE A 155 -38.29 11.19 -0.88
N PHE A 156 -38.33 11.25 -2.22
CA PHE A 156 -37.15 11.18 -3.09
C PHE A 156 -37.11 12.41 -4.02
N PRO A 157 -36.56 13.55 -3.57
CA PRO A 157 -36.53 14.79 -4.34
C PRO A 157 -35.77 14.69 -5.67
N GLU A 158 -34.83 13.75 -5.80
CA GLU A 158 -34.04 13.52 -7.03
C GLU A 158 -34.91 13.11 -8.23
N LEU A 159 -36.13 12.65 -7.98
CA LEU A 159 -37.08 12.31 -9.04
C LEU A 159 -37.55 13.53 -9.85
N LYS A 160 -37.40 14.76 -9.33
CA LYS A 160 -37.88 15.99 -10.01
C LYS A 160 -37.25 16.18 -11.39
N GLU A 161 -35.93 16.06 -11.50
CA GLU A 161 -35.23 16.23 -12.78
C GLU A 161 -35.66 15.18 -13.81
N LEU A 162 -35.78 13.93 -13.36
CA LEU A 162 -36.21 12.81 -14.20
C LEU A 162 -37.65 12.97 -14.70
N LEU A 163 -38.55 13.49 -13.87
CA LEU A 163 -39.94 13.73 -14.27
C LEU A 163 -40.07 14.85 -15.30
N ASN A 164 -39.20 15.87 -15.23
CA ASN A 164 -39.18 16.99 -16.17
C ASN A 164 -38.52 16.64 -17.51
N LYS A 165 -37.65 15.62 -17.57
CA LYS A 165 -36.99 15.20 -18.80
C LYS A 165 -37.95 14.48 -19.75
N GLU A 166 -37.94 14.85 -21.03
CA GLU A 166 -38.68 14.10 -22.06
C GLU A 166 -37.92 12.86 -22.51
N TYR A 167 -38.65 11.77 -22.76
CA TYR A 167 -38.11 10.49 -23.18
C TYR A 167 -38.86 10.01 -24.41
N ASN A 168 -38.12 9.55 -25.42
CA ASN A 168 -38.71 8.98 -26.63
C ASN A 168 -38.90 7.48 -26.49
N LEU A 169 -37.96 6.81 -25.83
CA LEU A 169 -37.98 5.38 -25.58
C LEU A 169 -38.06 5.13 -24.08
N ALA A 170 -38.94 4.23 -23.65
CA ALA A 170 -39.06 3.93 -22.24
C ALA A 170 -37.72 3.39 -21.67
N LYS A 171 -36.90 2.73 -22.51
CA LYS A 171 -35.58 2.19 -22.11
C LYS A 171 -34.62 3.28 -21.64
N GLU A 172 -34.74 4.50 -22.17
CA GLU A 172 -33.95 5.66 -21.73
C GLU A 172 -34.38 6.09 -20.32
N LEU A 173 -35.70 6.16 -20.07
CA LEU A 173 -36.25 6.41 -18.74
C LEU A 173 -35.80 5.33 -17.75
N ALA A 174 -35.88 4.05 -18.14
CA ALA A 174 -35.43 2.94 -17.32
C ALA A 174 -33.94 3.02 -16.99
N ALA A 175 -33.10 3.43 -17.94
CA ALA A 175 -31.67 3.64 -17.71
C ALA A 175 -31.41 4.78 -16.72
N ASP A 176 -32.13 5.89 -16.82
CA ASP A 176 -32.01 7.00 -15.88
C ASP A 176 -32.51 6.61 -14.48
N ILE A 177 -33.64 5.92 -14.35
CA ILE A 177 -34.13 5.38 -13.07
C ILE A 177 -33.09 4.43 -12.46
N ALA A 178 -32.45 3.58 -13.28
CA ALA A 178 -31.41 2.67 -12.83
C ALA A 178 -30.20 3.39 -12.23
N ASN A 179 -29.93 4.62 -12.70
CA ASN A 179 -28.81 5.45 -12.26
C ASN A 179 -29.14 6.28 -11.02
N LEU A 180 -30.40 6.37 -10.60
CA LEU A 180 -30.78 7.06 -9.37
C LEU A 180 -30.62 6.16 -8.14
N THR A 181 -30.18 6.76 -7.03
CA THR A 181 -30.19 6.12 -5.72
C THR A 181 -31.36 6.67 -4.90
N MET A 182 -32.52 6.00 -4.98
CA MET A 182 -33.72 6.39 -4.24
C MET A 182 -33.68 5.83 -2.82
N TYR A 183 -33.17 6.64 -1.90
CA TYR A 183 -32.94 6.28 -0.51
C TYR A 183 -33.23 7.45 0.41
N TYR A 184 -33.94 7.18 1.51
CA TYR A 184 -34.23 8.16 2.54
C TYR A 184 -34.14 7.53 3.92
N THR A 185 -33.52 8.27 4.85
CA THR A 185 -33.56 7.99 6.28
C THR A 185 -34.08 9.19 7.05
N GLY A 186 -34.81 8.94 8.12
CA GLY A 186 -35.31 9.97 9.02
C GLY A 186 -35.61 9.39 10.39
N PHE A 187 -36.23 10.19 11.24
CA PHE A 187 -36.64 9.76 12.58
C PHE A 187 -38.07 10.25 12.86
N GLU A 188 -38.91 9.37 13.40
CA GLU A 188 -40.24 9.67 13.91
C GLU A 188 -40.28 9.51 15.43
N ASN A 189 -41.01 10.39 16.13
CA ASN A 189 -41.10 10.38 17.58
C ASN A 189 -41.96 9.21 18.08
N ILE A 190 -41.52 8.54 19.14
CA ILE A 190 -42.20 7.39 19.75
C ILE A 190 -42.33 7.54 21.27
N SER A 191 -43.40 6.98 21.85
CA SER A 191 -43.65 7.05 23.30
C SER A 191 -42.64 6.20 24.08
N LYS A 192 -42.08 6.78 25.14
CA LYS A 192 -41.23 6.07 26.11
C LYS A 192 -42.04 5.04 26.89
N GLU A 193 -43.25 5.42 27.31
CA GLU A 193 -44.17 4.59 28.07
C GLU A 193 -44.52 3.32 27.28
N TYR A 194 -44.77 3.47 25.98
CA TYR A 194 -45.01 2.33 25.08
C TYR A 194 -43.79 1.40 25.00
N LEU A 195 -42.58 1.94 24.81
CA LEU A 195 -41.34 1.15 24.78
C LEU A 195 -41.12 0.36 26.07
N GLU A 196 -41.33 1.00 27.22
CA GLU A 196 -41.19 0.35 28.53
C GLU A 196 -42.23 -0.75 28.74
N GLN A 197 -43.45 -0.54 28.25
CA GLN A 197 -44.50 -1.56 28.28
C GLN A 197 -44.10 -2.80 27.48
N ILE A 198 -43.79 -2.65 26.19
CA ILE A 198 -43.45 -3.79 25.33
C ILE A 198 -42.15 -4.50 25.75
N GLN A 199 -41.24 -3.77 26.41
CA GLN A 199 -40.04 -4.35 27.00
C GLN A 199 -40.39 -5.22 28.22
N LYS A 200 -41.27 -4.75 29.12
CA LYS A 200 -41.76 -5.53 30.28
C LYS A 200 -42.50 -6.79 29.85
N GLU A 201 -43.22 -6.73 28.74
CA GLU A 201 -43.91 -7.88 28.14
C GLU A 201 -42.94 -8.89 27.48
N GLY A 202 -41.64 -8.57 27.38
CA GLY A 202 -40.64 -9.44 26.75
C GLY A 202 -40.69 -9.43 25.21
N ASN A 203 -41.41 -8.48 24.61
CA ASN A 203 -41.58 -8.36 23.16
C ASN A 203 -40.45 -7.57 22.48
N LEU A 204 -39.56 -6.94 23.25
CA LEU A 204 -38.51 -6.07 22.78
C LEU A 204 -37.18 -6.28 23.53
N TYR A 205 -36.11 -6.51 22.78
CA TYR A 205 -34.73 -6.38 23.25
C TYR A 205 -34.13 -5.06 22.76
N LEU A 206 -33.51 -4.31 23.66
CA LEU A 206 -32.78 -3.08 23.33
C LEU A 206 -31.30 -3.27 23.61
N LEU A 207 -30.47 -3.01 22.60
CA LEU A 207 -29.01 -3.00 22.72
C LEU A 207 -28.49 -1.61 22.39
N GLU A 208 -27.83 -0.95 23.34
CA GLU A 208 -27.14 0.32 23.06
C GLU A 208 -26.00 0.06 22.07
N ILE A 209 -25.98 0.83 20.97
CA ILE A 209 -24.86 0.84 20.05
C ILE A 209 -23.76 1.67 20.71
N TYR A 210 -22.61 1.08 20.94
CA TYR A 210 -21.53 1.73 21.68
C TYR A 210 -20.18 1.56 20.99
N SER A 211 -19.41 2.65 20.97
CA SER A 211 -17.96 2.61 20.83
C SER A 211 -17.36 3.70 21.72
N LYS A 212 -16.06 3.58 22.03
CA LYS A 212 -15.35 4.51 22.91
C LYS A 212 -15.52 5.99 22.52
N ASP A 213 -15.58 6.26 21.21
CA ASP A 213 -15.62 7.62 20.67
C ASP A 213 -17.01 8.08 20.24
N LEU A 214 -18.00 7.18 20.18
CA LEU A 214 -19.32 7.47 19.59
C LEU A 214 -20.01 8.65 20.27
N TYR A 215 -20.07 8.61 21.60
CA TYR A 215 -20.70 9.63 22.45
C TYR A 215 -19.67 10.56 23.10
N SER A 216 -18.43 10.60 22.58
CA SER A 216 -17.39 11.48 23.12
C SER A 216 -17.61 12.93 22.65
N ILE A 217 -17.48 13.87 23.59
CA ILE A 217 -17.52 15.32 23.34
C ILE A 217 -16.28 15.79 22.54
N LYS A 218 -15.20 15.00 22.52
CA LYS A 218 -13.96 15.34 21.82
C LYS A 218 -14.21 15.55 20.33
N LYS A 219 -13.88 16.72 19.79
CA LYS A 219 -14.00 17.00 18.35
C LYS A 219 -12.92 16.30 17.51
N THR A 220 -11.71 16.16 18.04
CA THR A 220 -10.56 15.60 17.32
C THR A 220 -10.19 14.20 17.80
N GLY A 221 -9.54 13.44 16.92
CA GLY A 221 -9.01 12.11 17.26
C GLY A 221 -10.04 10.97 17.30
N LYS A 222 -11.30 11.22 16.90
CA LYS A 222 -12.32 10.17 16.77
C LYS A 222 -11.93 9.10 15.74
N ASP A 223 -12.33 7.86 16.00
CA ASP A 223 -12.30 6.80 15.00
C ASP A 223 -13.09 7.16 13.74
N LEU A 224 -12.54 6.80 12.58
CA LEU A 224 -13.12 7.20 11.29
C LEU A 224 -14.50 6.56 11.06
N GLN A 225 -14.69 5.35 11.59
CA GLN A 225 -15.97 4.64 11.57
C GLN A 225 -17.05 5.36 12.36
N VAL A 226 -16.70 6.03 13.46
CA VAL A 226 -17.64 6.87 14.23
C VAL A 226 -18.02 8.10 13.43
N ILE A 227 -17.04 8.73 12.76
CA ILE A 227 -17.31 9.87 11.88
C ILE A 227 -18.27 9.47 10.75
N TYR A 228 -18.07 8.30 10.12
CA TYR A 228 -18.98 7.78 9.10
C TYR A 228 -20.37 7.47 9.65
N PHE A 229 -20.45 6.83 10.82
CA PHE A 229 -21.73 6.51 11.45
C PHE A 229 -22.54 7.77 11.78
N ASN A 230 -21.90 8.79 12.35
CA ASN A 230 -22.57 10.05 12.65
C ASN A 230 -23.06 10.76 11.37
N ASN A 231 -22.34 10.61 10.26
CA ASN A 231 -22.75 11.19 8.98
C ASN A 231 -23.85 10.42 8.26
N LEU A 232 -24.16 9.16 8.61
CA LEU A 232 -25.33 8.46 8.04
C LEU A 232 -26.63 9.21 8.29
N PHE A 233 -26.72 9.88 9.45
CA PHE A 233 -27.93 10.53 9.95
C PHE A 233 -27.80 12.04 10.05
N SER A 234 -26.78 12.63 9.44
CA SER A 234 -26.61 14.09 9.42
C SER A 234 -27.51 14.74 8.37
N GLU A 235 -28.01 15.94 8.64
CA GLU A 235 -28.83 16.69 7.70
C GLU A 235 -28.12 16.90 6.35
N ASN A 236 -26.81 17.13 6.38
CA ASN A 236 -25.99 17.24 5.16
C ASN A 236 -26.07 15.99 4.29
N ASN A 237 -26.03 14.79 4.88
CA ASN A 237 -26.14 13.54 4.15
C ASN A 237 -27.56 13.27 3.65
N LEU A 238 -28.58 13.75 4.38
CA LEU A 238 -29.98 13.66 3.96
C LEU A 238 -30.27 14.58 2.76
N ASN A 239 -29.65 15.75 2.72
CA ASN A 239 -29.78 16.70 1.60
C ASN A 239 -28.92 16.31 0.39
N ASN A 240 -27.74 15.72 0.64
CA ASN A 240 -26.82 15.27 -0.39
C ASN A 240 -26.29 13.88 -0.04
N LEU A 241 -26.93 12.86 -0.59
CA LEU A 241 -26.63 11.47 -0.26
C LEU A 241 -25.18 11.08 -0.56
N VAL A 242 -24.36 10.92 0.48
CA VAL A 242 -22.98 10.39 0.40
C VAL A 242 -22.93 9.00 1.03
N TYR A 243 -23.56 8.82 2.18
CA TYR A 243 -23.55 7.61 2.99
C TYR A 243 -24.94 6.98 3.02
N LYS A 244 -25.00 5.69 2.71
CA LYS A 244 -26.21 4.89 2.78
C LYS A 244 -26.04 3.75 3.78
N LEU A 245 -26.97 3.61 4.71
CA LEU A 245 -27.09 2.43 5.56
C LEU A 245 -27.61 1.26 4.72
N ASN A 246 -26.92 0.12 4.74
CA ASN A 246 -27.35 -1.08 4.03
C ASN A 246 -27.99 -2.09 5.00
N GLY A 247 -28.82 -2.99 4.45
CA GLY A 247 -29.27 -4.20 5.14
C GLY A 247 -28.15 -5.24 5.31
N LYS A 248 -28.50 -6.48 5.65
CA LYS A 248 -27.55 -7.58 5.97
C LYS A 248 -26.65 -7.26 7.17
N GLY A 249 -27.24 -6.67 8.20
CA GLY A 249 -26.59 -6.54 9.50
C GLY A 249 -26.45 -7.91 10.18
N GLU A 250 -25.51 -8.02 11.11
CA GLU A 250 -25.27 -9.24 11.87
C GLU A 250 -24.97 -8.91 13.34
N ILE A 251 -25.50 -9.73 14.24
CA ILE A 251 -25.21 -9.66 15.66
C ILE A 251 -24.46 -10.91 16.06
N PHE A 252 -23.43 -10.73 16.87
CA PHE A 252 -22.66 -11.83 17.40
C PHE A 252 -22.54 -11.77 18.90
N TYR A 253 -22.62 -12.94 19.51
CA TYR A 253 -22.28 -13.17 20.89
C TYR A 253 -20.86 -13.75 20.99
N ARG A 254 -20.09 -13.32 21.98
CA ARG A 254 -18.81 -13.93 22.31
C ARG A 254 -18.66 -14.08 23.82
N LYS A 255 -18.40 -15.31 24.28
CA LYS A 255 -18.00 -15.57 25.68
C LYS A 255 -16.65 -14.91 25.96
N ILE A 256 -16.38 -14.59 27.23
CA ILE A 256 -15.09 -14.05 27.66
C ILE A 256 -13.98 -15.05 27.28
N GLY A 257 -12.99 -14.58 26.53
CA GLY A 257 -11.84 -15.39 26.17
C GLY A 257 -10.75 -15.43 27.24
N LEU A 258 -10.51 -14.31 27.94
CA LEU A 258 -9.48 -14.19 28.98
C LEU A 258 -10.08 -13.52 30.21
N LYS A 259 -9.96 -14.16 31.37
CA LYS A 259 -10.58 -13.72 32.63
C LYS A 259 -9.83 -12.58 33.31
N GLU A 260 -8.52 -12.45 33.10
CA GLU A 260 -7.65 -11.49 33.78
C GLU A 260 -6.79 -10.67 32.81
N ARG A 261 -6.47 -9.43 33.23
CA ARG A 261 -5.52 -8.55 32.53
C ARG A 261 -4.11 -8.86 33.03
N ASN A 262 -3.21 -9.27 32.14
CA ASN A 262 -1.78 -9.27 32.45
C ASN A 262 -1.21 -7.87 32.21
N ILE A 263 -1.13 -7.09 33.28
CA ILE A 263 -0.59 -5.73 33.31
C ILE A 263 0.91 -5.80 33.61
N LYS A 264 1.74 -5.11 32.82
CA LYS A 264 3.12 -4.77 33.23
C LYS A 264 3.15 -3.26 33.49
N LYS A 265 3.71 -2.84 34.62
CA LYS A 265 4.00 -1.41 34.89
C LYS A 265 5.12 -0.99 33.94
N GLY A 266 4.90 0.03 33.11
CA GLY A 266 5.84 0.33 32.03
C GLY A 266 5.79 1.72 31.41
N TYR A 267 5.13 2.71 32.03
CA TYR A 267 5.39 4.15 31.88
C TYR A 267 4.46 4.90 32.85
N GLU A 268 5.00 5.88 33.59
CA GLU A 268 4.31 6.80 34.54
C GLU A 268 2.88 6.40 34.94
N ASN A 269 2.74 5.61 36.02
CA ASN A 269 1.49 5.28 36.70
C ASN A 269 0.31 4.79 35.83
N LYS A 270 0.53 4.39 34.56
CA LYS A 270 -0.51 3.87 33.67
C LYS A 270 -0.30 2.37 33.41
N PRO A 271 -1.22 1.49 33.84
CA PRO A 271 -1.09 0.05 33.60
C PRO A 271 -1.24 -0.27 32.10
N TRP A 272 -0.21 -0.86 31.50
CA TRP A 272 -0.24 -1.34 30.11
C TRP A 272 -0.59 -2.83 30.07
N VAL A 273 -1.54 -3.22 29.21
CA VAL A 273 -1.91 -4.63 29.00
C VAL A 273 -1.02 -5.24 27.92
N ILE A 274 -0.08 -6.10 28.33
CA ILE A 274 0.99 -6.63 27.46
C ILE A 274 0.64 -7.99 26.87
N LYS A 275 -0.10 -8.83 27.62
CA LYS A 275 -0.69 -10.09 27.13
C LYS A 275 -2.19 -10.09 27.35
N GLY A 276 -2.91 -10.67 26.40
CA GLY A 276 -4.37 -10.72 26.43
C GLY A 276 -5.07 -9.44 25.97
N LYS A 277 -4.54 -8.73 24.96
CA LYS A 277 -5.14 -7.49 24.38
C LYS A 277 -6.60 -7.60 23.89
N ARG A 278 -7.17 -8.81 23.89
CA ARG A 278 -8.60 -9.09 23.65
C ARG A 278 -9.37 -9.32 24.97
N PHE A 279 -8.83 -8.87 26.10
CA PHE A 279 -9.58 -8.82 27.35
C PHE A 279 -10.73 -7.84 27.15
N THR A 280 -11.89 -8.18 27.67
CA THR A 280 -13.05 -7.31 27.65
C THR A 280 -13.11 -6.56 28.97
N ASP A 281 -13.10 -5.23 28.92
CA ASP A 281 -13.18 -4.39 30.13
C ASP A 281 -14.51 -4.64 30.87
N SER A 282 -14.48 -4.62 32.21
CA SER A 282 -15.67 -4.73 33.06
C SER A 282 -16.73 -3.68 32.80
N SER A 283 -16.34 -2.52 32.28
CA SER A 283 -17.24 -1.44 31.88
C SER A 283 -18.10 -1.74 30.64
N THR A 284 -17.76 -2.77 29.86
CA THR A 284 -18.52 -3.21 28.67
C THR A 284 -19.30 -4.50 28.90
N LYS A 285 -19.34 -4.98 30.15
CA LYS A 285 -20.02 -6.21 30.54
C LYS A 285 -21.49 -5.93 30.80
N ASP A 286 -22.35 -6.88 30.44
CA ASP A 286 -23.59 -7.04 31.19
C ASP A 286 -23.26 -7.58 32.61
N SER A 287 -24.25 -7.65 33.50
CA SER A 287 -24.09 -8.18 34.86
C SER A 287 -23.54 -9.62 34.93
N LYS A 288 -23.39 -10.32 33.79
CA LYS A 288 -22.91 -11.70 33.65
C LYS A 288 -21.63 -11.83 32.81
N GLY A 289 -20.97 -10.73 32.45
CA GLY A 289 -19.68 -10.74 31.74
C GLY A 289 -19.74 -10.97 30.22
N LYS A 290 -20.88 -10.79 29.57
CA LYS A 290 -21.06 -11.08 28.15
C LYS A 290 -20.74 -9.88 27.25
N GLN A 291 -20.36 -10.16 26.00
CA GLN A 291 -20.16 -9.12 24.97
C GLN A 291 -20.92 -9.43 23.68
N PHE A 292 -21.64 -8.44 23.19
CA PHE A 292 -22.32 -8.45 21.90
C PHE A 292 -21.59 -7.58 20.89
N PHE A 293 -21.56 -8.01 19.63
CA PHE A 293 -21.01 -7.25 18.51
C PHE A 293 -22.10 -7.03 17.49
N PHE A 294 -22.29 -5.78 17.10
CA PHE A 294 -23.19 -5.42 16.02
C PHE A 294 -22.37 -4.98 14.80
N HIS A 295 -22.55 -5.68 13.68
CA HIS A 295 -21.93 -5.38 12.41
C HIS A 295 -23.03 -4.96 11.43
N PHE A 296 -22.85 -3.85 10.73
CA PHE A 296 -23.76 -3.42 9.68
C PHE A 296 -22.97 -2.81 8.52
N PRO A 297 -23.32 -3.12 7.27
CA PRO A 297 -22.64 -2.54 6.12
C PRO A 297 -23.20 -1.14 5.79
N ILE A 298 -22.34 -0.33 5.19
CA ILE A 298 -22.71 0.98 4.63
C ILE A 298 -22.18 1.08 3.20
N THR A 299 -22.83 1.89 2.37
CA THR A 299 -22.29 2.32 1.08
C THR A 299 -21.79 3.75 1.22
N ILE A 300 -20.57 4.00 0.75
CA ILE A 300 -19.95 5.32 0.72
C ILE A 300 -19.94 5.79 -0.74
N ASN A 301 -20.17 7.10 -0.97
CA ASN A 301 -20.45 7.68 -2.29
C ASN A 301 -21.64 6.98 -2.96
N ALA A 302 -22.76 6.93 -2.23
CA ALA A 302 -23.94 6.15 -2.61
C ALA A 302 -24.67 6.67 -3.87
N LYS A 303 -24.42 7.90 -4.31
CA LYS A 303 -24.87 8.40 -5.62
C LYS A 303 -24.13 7.64 -6.72
N LYS A 304 -24.86 6.98 -7.62
CA LYS A 304 -24.24 6.30 -8.77
C LYS A 304 -23.69 7.33 -9.74
N ILE A 305 -22.43 7.13 -10.14
CA ILE A 305 -21.77 7.92 -11.19
C ILE A 305 -21.91 7.15 -12.51
N SER A 306 -22.18 7.86 -13.62
CA SER A 306 -22.29 7.26 -14.95
C SER A 306 -20.99 6.54 -15.35
N GLY A 307 -21.09 5.23 -15.64
CA GLY A 307 -19.94 4.37 -15.99
C GLY A 307 -19.49 3.39 -14.90
N VAL A 308 -20.18 3.31 -13.76
CA VAL A 308 -19.91 2.31 -12.70
C VAL A 308 -21.08 1.31 -12.64
N ARG A 309 -20.81 0.00 -12.78
CA ARG A 309 -21.83 -1.07 -12.70
C ARG A 309 -21.54 -1.95 -11.47
N ASP A 310 -22.54 -2.12 -10.61
CA ASP A 310 -22.45 -2.95 -9.39
C ASP A 310 -21.29 -2.58 -8.44
N GLY A 311 -21.01 -1.27 -8.31
CA GLY A 311 -19.90 -0.76 -7.48
C GLY A 311 -18.52 -1.02 -8.07
N ARG A 312 -18.44 -1.58 -9.29
CA ARG A 312 -17.20 -1.76 -10.05
C ARG A 312 -17.17 -0.78 -11.23
N PRO A 313 -16.08 -0.03 -11.41
CA PRO A 313 -15.88 0.77 -12.60
C PRO A 313 -15.84 -0.20 -13.79
N ASN A 314 -16.60 0.08 -14.84
CA ASN A 314 -16.30 -0.60 -16.11
C ASN A 314 -14.91 -0.12 -16.59
N GLY A 315 -14.31 -0.78 -17.59
CA GLY A 315 -13.01 -0.34 -18.14
C GLY A 315 -12.97 1.15 -18.53
N ASN A 316 -14.12 1.74 -18.84
CA ASN A 316 -14.26 3.16 -19.19
C ASN A 316 -14.20 4.09 -17.98
N ALA A 317 -14.57 3.66 -16.76
CA ALA A 317 -14.46 4.50 -15.56
C ALA A 317 -13.02 4.61 -15.04
N ILE A 318 -12.19 3.57 -15.21
CA ILE A 318 -10.74 3.66 -14.96
C ILE A 318 -10.10 4.64 -15.96
N LYS A 319 -10.47 4.53 -17.24
CA LYS A 319 -10.04 5.48 -18.28
C LYS A 319 -10.45 6.90 -17.94
N LYS A 320 -11.72 7.15 -17.62
CA LYS A 320 -12.21 8.48 -17.22
C LYS A 320 -11.46 9.09 -16.03
N VAL A 321 -11.17 8.31 -14.99
CA VAL A 321 -10.38 8.82 -13.84
C VAL A 321 -8.97 9.19 -14.28
N ASN A 322 -8.31 8.33 -15.06
CA ASN A 322 -6.99 8.64 -15.58
C ASN A 322 -7.02 9.82 -16.58
N GLU A 323 -8.05 9.93 -17.42
CA GLU A 323 -8.30 11.06 -18.33
C GLU A 323 -8.54 12.36 -17.58
N ILE A 324 -9.27 12.36 -16.46
CA ILE A 324 -9.43 13.54 -15.60
C ILE A 324 -8.05 14.02 -15.12
N PHE A 325 -7.19 13.10 -14.71
CA PHE A 325 -5.81 13.47 -14.35
C PHE A 325 -5.04 13.96 -15.58
N LEU A 326 -5.09 13.29 -16.73
CA LEU A 326 -4.41 13.74 -17.95
C LEU A 326 -4.85 15.16 -18.37
N ASN A 327 -6.15 15.45 -18.34
CA ASN A 327 -6.68 16.79 -18.65
C ASN A 327 -6.22 17.84 -17.64
N TYR A 328 -6.10 17.49 -16.35
CA TYR A 328 -5.51 18.38 -15.34
C TYR A 328 -4.03 18.65 -15.64
N LEU A 329 -3.28 17.63 -16.07
CA LEU A 329 -1.85 17.70 -16.41
C LEU A 329 -1.56 18.57 -17.64
N GLU A 330 -2.53 18.76 -18.54
CA GLU A 330 -2.40 19.68 -19.69
C GLU A 330 -2.52 21.16 -19.29
N SER A 331 -3.16 21.47 -18.15
CA SER A 331 -3.41 22.85 -17.69
C SER A 331 -2.40 23.41 -16.68
N GLU A 332 -1.67 22.56 -15.94
CA GLU A 332 -0.90 22.94 -14.73
C GLU A 332 0.44 22.16 -14.59
N SER A 333 1.17 21.92 -15.70
CA SER A 333 2.33 21.01 -15.72
C SER A 333 3.50 21.40 -14.80
N GLU A 334 3.63 22.68 -14.42
CA GLU A 334 4.73 23.17 -13.58
C GLU A 334 4.52 22.91 -12.07
N ASN A 335 3.30 22.54 -11.64
CA ASN A 335 2.91 22.40 -10.24
C ASN A 335 2.75 20.94 -9.77
N LEU A 336 3.48 20.01 -10.38
CA LEU A 336 3.39 18.56 -10.10
C LEU A 336 4.55 18.05 -9.27
N TYR A 337 4.23 17.21 -8.28
CA TYR A 337 5.21 16.53 -7.43
C TYR A 337 5.19 15.02 -7.65
N TYR A 338 6.28 14.37 -7.30
CA TYR A 338 6.47 12.93 -7.46
C TYR A 338 7.08 12.36 -6.17
N LEU A 339 6.33 11.50 -5.50
CA LEU A 339 6.76 10.78 -4.30
C LEU A 339 7.23 9.39 -4.71
N GLY A 340 8.54 9.23 -4.89
CA GLY A 340 9.16 7.93 -5.13
C GLY A 340 9.27 7.14 -3.84
N ILE A 341 8.89 5.86 -3.88
CA ILE A 341 9.00 4.94 -2.76
C ILE A 341 9.85 3.76 -3.18
N ASP A 342 11.03 3.66 -2.59
CA ASP A 342 11.95 2.54 -2.79
C ASP A 342 11.84 1.51 -1.67
N ARG A 343 12.03 0.25 -2.05
CA ARG A 343 12.02 -0.90 -1.16
C ARG A 343 13.47 -1.27 -0.88
N GLY A 344 14.00 -0.71 0.20
CA GLY A 344 15.39 -0.89 0.58
C GLY A 344 15.75 -2.32 1.02
N GLU A 345 17.04 -2.64 0.93
CA GLU A 345 17.62 -3.84 1.54
C GLU A 345 17.84 -3.64 3.05
N LYS A 346 17.89 -2.40 3.54
CA LYS A 346 18.12 -2.05 4.96
C LYS A 346 16.93 -1.35 5.60
N HIS A 347 16.25 -0.47 4.87
CA HIS A 347 14.99 0.15 5.31
C HIS A 347 13.78 -0.63 4.77
N LEU A 348 12.70 -0.76 5.56
CA LEU A 348 11.45 -1.37 5.12
C LEU A 348 10.89 -0.67 3.87
N ALA A 349 11.07 0.65 3.80
CA ALA A 349 10.92 1.45 2.59
C ALA A 349 11.59 2.81 2.84
N TYR A 350 11.92 3.51 1.77
CA TYR A 350 12.43 4.88 1.80
C TYR A 350 11.59 5.73 0.86
N TYR A 351 11.37 6.99 1.19
CA TYR A 351 10.65 7.90 0.31
C TYR A 351 11.53 9.09 -0.10
N CYS A 352 11.28 9.62 -1.28
CA CYS A 352 11.80 10.89 -1.75
C CYS A 352 10.72 11.63 -2.54
N LEU A 353 10.39 12.84 -2.10
CA LEU A 353 9.46 13.74 -2.75
C LEU A 353 10.26 14.73 -3.58
N VAL A 354 9.98 14.78 -4.88
CA VAL A 354 10.62 15.72 -5.81
C VAL A 354 9.57 16.57 -6.53
N ASN A 355 9.95 17.75 -6.97
CA ASN A 355 9.13 18.54 -7.89
C ASN A 355 9.33 18.12 -9.36
N SER A 356 8.64 18.79 -10.28
CA SER A 356 8.72 18.58 -11.73
C SER A 356 10.11 18.78 -12.33
N LYS A 357 11.00 19.54 -11.66
CA LYS A 357 12.40 19.74 -12.05
C LYS A 357 13.34 18.67 -11.49
N GLY A 358 12.83 17.76 -10.66
CA GLY A 358 13.63 16.75 -9.98
C GLY A 358 14.35 17.26 -8.73
N GLU A 359 14.03 18.45 -8.22
CA GLU A 359 14.61 18.96 -6.98
C GLU A 359 13.96 18.27 -5.77
N ILE A 360 14.78 17.85 -4.80
CA ILE A 360 14.29 17.19 -3.58
C ILE A 360 13.57 18.21 -2.68
N ILE A 361 12.32 17.89 -2.34
CA ILE A 361 11.50 18.64 -1.37
C ILE A 361 11.62 18.02 0.02
N SER A 362 11.56 16.69 0.10
CA SER A 362 11.75 15.93 1.34
C SER A 362 12.21 14.51 1.02
N GLN A 363 12.90 13.88 1.96
CA GLN A 363 13.28 12.47 1.88
C GLN A 363 13.30 11.87 3.29
N GLY A 364 13.14 10.56 3.41
CA GLY A 364 13.27 9.90 4.70
C GLY A 364 12.93 8.41 4.72
N SER A 365 13.32 7.77 5.81
CA SER A 365 13.04 6.36 6.04
C SER A 365 11.61 6.12 6.50
N LEU A 366 10.97 5.10 5.94
CA LEU A 366 9.67 4.58 6.39
C LEU A 366 9.84 3.45 7.43
N ASN A 367 11.00 3.33 8.08
CA ASN A 367 11.14 2.46 9.27
C ASN A 367 10.29 2.93 10.45
N LEU A 368 9.89 4.21 10.45
CA LEU A 368 9.00 4.88 11.40
C LEU A 368 9.41 4.69 12.87
N PRO A 369 10.18 5.65 13.45
CA PRO A 369 10.55 5.58 14.85
C PRO A 369 9.31 5.63 15.75
N PHE A 370 9.39 4.98 16.91
CA PHE A 370 8.37 5.13 17.92
C PHE A 370 8.53 6.48 18.60
N VAL A 371 7.44 7.25 18.66
CA VAL A 371 7.39 8.54 19.34
C VAL A 371 6.20 8.59 20.29
N ASP A 372 6.34 9.35 21.37
CA ASP A 372 5.23 9.64 22.27
C ASP A 372 4.25 10.68 21.68
N LYS A 373 3.29 11.14 22.49
CA LYS A 373 2.29 12.12 22.04
C LYS A 373 2.86 13.50 21.75
N ASP A 374 4.00 13.81 22.34
CA ASP A 374 4.70 15.09 22.19
C ASP A 374 5.80 14.99 21.11
N GLY A 375 5.91 13.84 20.45
CA GLY A 375 6.88 13.58 19.38
C GLY A 375 8.26 13.15 19.88
N LYS A 376 8.43 12.87 21.18
CA LYS A 376 9.74 12.45 21.72
C LYS A 376 10.01 10.98 21.41
N PRO A 377 11.25 10.60 21.06
CA PRO A 377 11.62 9.21 20.79
C PRO A 377 11.29 8.29 21.98
N CYS A 378 10.72 7.13 21.68
CA CYS A 378 10.51 6.07 22.67
C CYS A 378 10.97 4.72 22.13
N SER A 379 11.12 3.75 23.03
CA SER A 379 11.57 2.40 22.70
C SER A 379 10.65 1.34 23.28
N VAL A 380 10.71 0.15 22.69
CA VAL A 380 9.97 -1.03 23.12
C VAL A 380 10.94 -2.19 23.23
N ASN A 381 10.98 -2.84 24.39
CA ASN A 381 11.80 -4.03 24.55
C ASN A 381 11.12 -5.26 23.95
N ALA A 382 11.87 -6.00 23.14
CA ALA A 382 11.48 -7.31 22.62
C ALA A 382 12.48 -8.36 23.09
N ASN A 383 11.98 -9.51 23.52
CA ASN A 383 12.84 -10.64 23.85
C ASN A 383 13.14 -11.39 22.56
N ILE A 384 14.41 -11.69 22.27
CA ILE A 384 14.83 -12.56 21.17
C ILE A 384 15.51 -13.82 21.72
N MET A 385 15.37 -14.93 21.01
CA MET A 385 16.08 -16.18 21.30
C MET A 385 17.37 -16.23 20.48
N ILE A 386 18.50 -16.44 21.15
CA ILE A 386 19.82 -16.57 20.51
C ILE A 386 20.36 -17.97 20.76
N SER A 387 20.92 -18.57 19.72
CA SER A 387 21.65 -19.84 19.81
C SER A 387 23.07 -19.57 20.25
N LYS A 388 23.53 -20.26 21.28
CA LYS A 388 24.94 -20.30 21.66
C LYS A 388 25.69 -21.32 20.83
N ASP A 389 27.02 -21.17 20.83
CA ASP A 389 27.95 -22.08 20.14
C ASP A 389 27.89 -23.52 20.71
N ASP A 390 27.46 -23.69 21.97
CA ASP A 390 27.24 -24.99 22.63
C ASP A 390 25.87 -25.63 22.30
N GLY A 391 25.07 -25.01 21.44
CA GLY A 391 23.74 -25.49 21.05
C GLY A 391 22.63 -25.17 22.05
N THR A 392 22.92 -24.47 23.15
CA THR A 392 21.90 -23.96 24.09
C THR A 392 21.28 -22.65 23.60
N PHE A 393 20.14 -22.27 24.18
CA PHE A 393 19.44 -21.04 23.83
C PHE A 393 19.35 -20.09 25.01
N GLU A 394 19.53 -18.80 24.76
CA GLU A 394 19.30 -17.76 25.75
C GLU A 394 18.30 -16.70 25.27
N ILE A 395 17.65 -16.05 26.23
CA ILE A 395 16.76 -14.93 25.98
C ILE A 395 17.58 -13.66 26.12
N GLU A 396 17.80 -12.96 25.01
CA GLU A 396 18.31 -11.59 25.04
C GLU A 396 17.14 -10.60 24.94
N THR A 397 17.19 -9.52 25.70
CA THR A 397 16.23 -8.41 25.56
C THR A 397 16.83 -7.35 24.66
N VAL A 398 16.31 -7.21 23.44
CA VAL A 398 16.70 -6.14 22.52
C VAL A 398 15.78 -4.94 22.66
N THR A 399 16.37 -3.75 22.59
CA THR A 399 15.63 -2.48 22.61
C THR A 399 15.30 -2.09 21.17
N CYS A 400 14.01 -2.02 20.84
CA CYS A 400 13.53 -1.63 19.52
C CYS A 400 13.11 -0.16 19.53
N TRP A 401 13.63 0.63 18.60
CA TRP A 401 13.32 2.06 18.47
C TRP A 401 12.34 2.35 17.33
N ASN A 402 12.13 1.39 16.43
CA ASN A 402 11.25 1.54 15.28
C ASN A 402 10.54 0.22 14.91
N TYR A 403 9.64 0.27 13.93
CA TYR A 403 8.89 -0.91 13.49
C TYR A 403 9.76 -1.98 12.83
N ASN A 404 10.87 -1.62 12.19
CA ASN A 404 11.82 -2.57 11.59
C ASN A 404 12.45 -3.45 12.67
N ASP A 405 13.05 -2.84 13.68
CA ASP A 405 13.72 -3.55 14.77
C ASP A 405 12.74 -4.56 15.42
N LEU A 406 11.49 -4.13 15.65
CA LEU A 406 10.47 -4.95 16.26
C LEU A 406 9.97 -6.07 15.34
N LEU A 407 9.91 -5.83 14.02
CA LEU A 407 9.55 -6.84 13.03
C LEU A 407 10.65 -7.88 12.88
N GLU A 408 11.92 -7.47 12.84
CA GLU A 408 13.09 -8.34 12.79
C GLU A 408 13.18 -9.21 14.04
N ALA A 409 13.09 -8.61 15.24
CA ALA A 409 13.07 -9.34 16.51
C ALA A 409 11.95 -10.39 16.54
N ARG A 410 10.74 -10.04 16.08
CA ARG A 410 9.62 -11.00 16.02
C ARG A 410 9.76 -12.04 14.92
N ALA A 411 10.41 -11.73 13.80
CA ALA A 411 10.67 -12.69 12.74
C ALA A 411 11.66 -13.76 13.21
N GLY A 412 12.75 -13.35 13.87
CA GLY A 412 13.72 -14.26 14.49
C GLY A 412 13.06 -15.21 15.49
N ASN A 413 12.25 -14.69 16.41
CA ASN A 413 11.49 -15.52 17.36
C ASN A 413 10.56 -16.53 16.69
N ARG A 414 9.95 -16.16 15.55
CA ARG A 414 9.05 -17.05 14.82
C ARG A 414 9.81 -18.15 14.11
N ASP A 415 10.98 -17.86 13.56
CA ASP A 415 11.85 -18.88 12.95
C ASP A 415 12.31 -19.88 14.02
N PHE A 416 12.74 -19.38 15.18
CA PHE A 416 13.05 -20.20 16.35
C PHE A 416 11.86 -21.05 16.79
N ALA A 417 10.67 -20.47 16.96
CA ALA A 417 9.47 -21.19 17.37
C ALA A 417 9.05 -22.27 16.34
N ARG A 418 9.26 -22.03 15.05
CA ARG A 418 9.02 -23.02 13.98
C ARG A 418 9.97 -24.21 14.11
N LYS A 419 11.26 -23.95 14.28
CA LYS A 419 12.30 -24.99 14.43
C LYS A 419 12.11 -25.83 15.69
N ASN A 420 11.52 -25.25 16.74
CA ASN A 420 11.39 -25.88 18.07
C ASN A 420 9.94 -26.19 18.50
N TRP A 421 8.98 -26.21 17.56
CA TRP A 421 7.55 -26.51 17.81
C TRP A 421 6.88 -25.74 18.95
N GLN A 422 7.28 -24.48 19.14
CA GLN A 422 6.64 -23.58 20.10
C GLN A 422 5.45 -22.85 19.47
N ALA A 423 4.56 -22.31 20.31
CA ALA A 423 3.44 -21.50 19.85
C ALA A 423 3.93 -20.27 19.04
N ILE A 424 3.59 -20.22 17.75
CA ILE A 424 4.09 -19.18 16.84
C ILE A 424 3.22 -17.94 16.92
N ASP A 425 3.67 -16.88 17.61
CA ASP A 425 2.92 -15.63 17.71
C ASP A 425 2.58 -14.99 16.34
N SER A 426 1.38 -14.40 16.25
CA SER A 426 0.95 -13.74 15.00
C SER A 426 1.70 -12.43 14.80
N ILE A 427 2.49 -12.35 13.73
CA ILE A 427 3.11 -11.10 13.26
C ILE A 427 2.16 -10.28 12.37
N LYS A 428 1.03 -10.85 11.94
CA LYS A 428 0.07 -10.23 11.00
C LYS A 428 -0.43 -8.88 11.51
N ASN A 429 -0.78 -8.79 12.79
CA ASN A 429 -1.30 -7.54 13.36
C ASN A 429 -0.22 -6.47 13.47
N LEU A 430 1.03 -6.86 13.75
CA LEU A 430 2.16 -5.92 13.76
C LEU A 430 2.43 -5.39 12.36
N LYS A 431 2.47 -6.28 11.35
CA LYS A 431 2.58 -5.91 9.93
C LYS A 431 1.47 -4.98 9.49
N ASN A 432 0.21 -5.28 9.85
CA ASN A 432 -0.93 -4.41 9.53
C ASN A 432 -0.82 -3.03 10.22
N GLY A 433 -0.35 -3.00 11.47
CA GLY A 433 -0.10 -1.76 12.20
C GLY A 433 0.97 -0.92 11.51
N TYR A 434 2.11 -1.52 11.18
CA TYR A 434 3.17 -0.89 10.40
C TYR A 434 2.66 -0.31 9.07
N VAL A 435 2.00 -1.14 8.24
CA VAL A 435 1.43 -0.71 6.96
C VAL A 435 0.49 0.48 7.11
N SER A 436 -0.32 0.51 8.17
CA SER A 436 -1.23 1.65 8.40
C SER A 436 -0.50 2.96 8.72
N GLN A 437 0.64 2.89 9.42
CA GLN A 437 1.47 4.05 9.73
C GLN A 437 2.21 4.53 8.48
N VAL A 438 2.76 3.60 7.68
CA VAL A 438 3.40 3.93 6.39
C VAL A 438 2.44 4.62 5.45
N ILE A 439 1.22 4.11 5.30
CA ILE A 439 0.18 4.76 4.47
C ILE A 439 -0.11 6.17 4.97
N THR A 440 -0.15 6.36 6.29
CA THR A 440 -0.37 7.69 6.86
C THR A 440 0.75 8.65 6.47
N GLU A 441 2.00 8.20 6.51
CA GLU A 441 3.16 9.01 6.14
C GLU A 441 3.22 9.32 4.64
N ILE A 442 2.92 8.33 3.79
CA ILE A 442 2.79 8.52 2.34
C ILE A 442 1.72 9.57 2.03
N ILE A 443 0.55 9.45 2.66
CA ILE A 443 -0.57 10.37 2.42
C ILE A 443 -0.28 11.78 2.91
N LYS A 444 0.43 11.97 4.03
CA LYS A 444 0.85 13.31 4.47
C LYS A 444 1.72 14.01 3.42
N ASN A 445 2.62 13.26 2.79
CA ASN A 445 3.52 13.80 1.75
C ASN A 445 2.81 13.98 0.40
N ALA A 446 1.90 13.08 0.04
CA ALA A 446 1.23 13.10 -1.28
C ALA A 446 -0.06 13.93 -1.34
N VAL A 447 -0.75 14.11 -0.22
CA VAL A 447 -2.07 14.76 -0.15
C VAL A 447 -2.03 15.84 0.93
N ASN A 448 -1.19 16.86 0.70
CA ASN A 448 -1.15 18.04 1.55
C ASN A 448 -2.32 18.97 1.18
N LEU A 449 -3.33 19.07 2.06
CA LEU A 449 -4.50 19.92 1.81
C LEU A 449 -4.22 21.41 2.07
N ASP A 450 -3.21 21.74 2.86
CA ASP A 450 -2.84 23.13 3.17
C ASP A 450 -2.13 23.79 1.98
N ASN A 451 -1.46 22.99 1.14
CA ASN A 451 -0.86 23.40 -0.12
C ASN A 451 -1.09 22.31 -1.19
N PRO A 452 -2.26 22.33 -1.86
CA PRO A 452 -2.70 21.24 -2.72
C PRO A 452 -1.91 21.21 -4.02
N LYS A 453 -0.80 20.46 -4.01
CA LYS A 453 -0.08 20.07 -5.22
C LYS A 453 -0.40 18.63 -5.57
N LEU A 454 -0.75 18.40 -6.83
CA LEU A 454 -0.98 17.04 -7.32
C LEU A 454 0.34 16.27 -7.24
N THR A 455 0.36 15.24 -6.39
CA THR A 455 1.54 14.42 -6.17
C THR A 455 1.29 13.00 -6.68
N PHE A 456 2.07 12.55 -7.67
CA PHE A 456 2.05 11.15 -8.06
C PHE A 456 2.86 10.31 -7.08
N ILE A 457 2.34 9.15 -6.70
CA ILE A 457 3.04 8.17 -5.87
C ILE A 457 3.66 7.14 -6.81
N VAL A 458 4.99 7.13 -6.89
CA VAL A 458 5.73 6.27 -7.82
C VAL A 458 6.29 5.08 -7.05
N LEU A 459 5.87 3.88 -7.45
CA LEU A 459 6.22 2.61 -6.85
C LEU A 459 6.96 1.75 -7.87
N GLU A 460 7.73 0.77 -7.40
CA GLU A 460 8.32 -0.19 -8.34
C GLU A 460 7.27 -1.19 -8.88
N ASP A 461 7.46 -1.61 -10.13
CA ASP A 461 6.75 -2.72 -10.73
C ASP A 461 7.57 -4.01 -10.53
N LEU A 462 7.22 -4.77 -9.49
CA LEU A 462 7.93 -5.99 -9.15
C LEU A 462 7.31 -7.21 -9.85
N ASN A 463 7.97 -7.66 -10.92
CA ASN A 463 7.71 -8.99 -11.50
C ASN A 463 7.96 -10.09 -10.46
N THR A 464 7.20 -11.18 -10.53
CA THR A 464 7.23 -12.33 -9.58
C THR A 464 8.60 -12.98 -9.39
N GLY A 465 9.50 -12.88 -10.38
CA GLY A 465 10.89 -13.38 -10.30
C GLY A 465 11.83 -12.50 -9.47
N PHE A 466 11.73 -11.16 -9.59
CA PHE A 466 12.53 -10.18 -8.82
C PHE A 466 12.21 -10.22 -7.32
N LYS A 467 10.97 -10.61 -6.99
CA LYS A 467 10.42 -10.72 -5.64
C LYS A 467 11.11 -11.74 -4.73
N ARG A 468 11.91 -12.69 -5.25
CA ARG A 468 12.43 -13.83 -4.46
C ARG A 468 13.82 -13.65 -3.85
N SER A 469 14.65 -12.73 -4.35
CA SER A 469 16.09 -12.71 -3.99
C SER A 469 16.56 -11.55 -3.11
N ARG A 470 15.84 -10.41 -3.04
CA ARG A 470 16.35 -9.18 -2.38
C ARG A 470 15.54 -8.64 -1.20
N ILE A 471 14.41 -9.26 -0.85
CA ILE A 471 13.44 -8.60 0.03
C ILE A 471 13.51 -9.15 1.45
N LYS A 472 13.99 -8.33 2.41
CA LYS A 472 13.97 -8.65 3.86
C LYS A 472 12.57 -8.90 4.42
N ILE A 473 11.54 -8.35 3.77
CA ILE A 473 10.13 -8.49 4.15
C ILE A 473 9.42 -9.42 3.18
N GLU A 474 8.56 -10.31 3.70
CA GLU A 474 7.72 -11.15 2.85
C GLU A 474 6.97 -10.32 1.80
N ASN A 475 7.05 -10.71 0.52
CA ASN A 475 6.31 -10.11 -0.61
C ASN A 475 4.84 -9.77 -0.32
N GLN A 476 4.21 -10.59 0.51
CA GLN A 476 2.82 -10.42 0.94
C GLN A 476 2.57 -9.09 1.69
N VAL A 477 3.58 -8.51 2.34
CA VAL A 477 3.44 -7.22 3.06
C VAL A 477 3.37 -6.07 2.07
N TYR A 478 4.18 -6.09 1.01
CA TYR A 478 4.15 -5.06 -0.02
C TYR A 478 2.87 -5.11 -0.85
N GLN A 479 2.41 -6.30 -1.23
CA GLN A 479 1.10 -6.44 -1.88
C GLN A 479 -0.04 -5.90 -1.00
N LYS A 480 0.06 -6.11 0.32
CA LYS A 480 -0.89 -5.53 1.29
C LYS A 480 -0.75 -4.02 1.41
N LEU A 481 0.47 -3.48 1.37
CA LEU A 481 0.73 -2.04 1.38
C LEU A 481 0.11 -1.38 0.15
N GLU A 482 0.42 -1.87 -1.05
CA GLU A 482 -0.13 -1.39 -2.33
C GLU A 482 -1.66 -1.44 -2.32
N LEU A 483 -2.25 -2.58 -1.92
CA LEU A 483 -3.70 -2.73 -1.84
C LEU A 483 -4.34 -1.80 -0.80
N ALA A 484 -3.73 -1.65 0.37
CA ALA A 484 -4.26 -0.79 1.42
C ALA A 484 -4.11 0.69 1.08
N LEU A 485 -3.02 1.08 0.42
CA LEU A 485 -2.81 2.44 -0.10
C LEU A 485 -3.83 2.76 -1.18
N ALA A 486 -4.01 1.87 -2.19
CA ALA A 486 -4.99 2.06 -3.24
C ALA A 486 -6.42 2.17 -2.69
N LYS A 487 -6.79 1.33 -1.70
CA LYS A 487 -8.08 1.43 -1.00
C LYS A 487 -8.24 2.73 -0.20
N LYS A 488 -7.16 3.21 0.42
CA LYS A 488 -7.18 4.47 1.18
C LYS A 488 -7.33 5.67 0.25
N LEU A 489 -6.69 5.66 -0.92
CA LEU A 489 -6.81 6.68 -1.95
C LEU A 489 -8.14 6.62 -2.71
N ASN A 490 -8.78 5.45 -2.75
CA ASN A 490 -10.09 5.31 -3.39
C ASN A 490 -11.19 6.08 -2.63
N PHE A 491 -11.00 6.23 -1.31
CA PHE A 491 -11.82 7.09 -0.47
C PHE A 491 -10.99 7.65 0.71
N TYR A 492 -10.43 8.85 0.52
CA TYR A 492 -9.61 9.52 1.51
C TYR A 492 -10.35 10.67 2.19
N VAL A 493 -10.48 10.55 3.52
CA VAL A 493 -10.97 11.61 4.42
C VAL A 493 -9.84 12.06 5.32
N ASN A 494 -9.59 13.37 5.36
CA ASN A 494 -8.76 14.01 6.36
C ASN A 494 -9.62 14.36 7.58
N LYS A 495 -9.34 13.71 8.71
CA LYS A 495 -10.09 13.89 9.96
C LYS A 495 -10.01 15.30 10.55
N LYS A 496 -9.08 16.13 10.08
CA LYS A 496 -8.92 17.52 10.53
C LYS A 496 -9.81 18.50 9.76
N VAL A 497 -10.40 18.08 8.63
CA VAL A 497 -11.21 18.94 7.77
C VAL A 497 -12.69 18.69 8.05
N GLU A 498 -13.39 19.73 8.52
CA GLU A 498 -14.82 19.64 8.87
C GLU A 498 -15.74 19.75 7.64
N SER A 499 -15.42 20.64 6.69
CA SER A 499 -16.17 20.86 5.46
C SER A 499 -15.24 21.21 4.30
N GLY A 500 -15.71 21.08 3.05
CA GLY A 500 -14.89 21.28 1.86
C GLY A 500 -14.13 20.03 1.41
N VAL A 501 -13.25 20.18 0.42
CA VAL A 501 -12.47 19.10 -0.18
C VAL A 501 -11.65 18.35 0.88
N GLY A 502 -11.75 17.02 0.89
CA GLY A 502 -11.07 16.15 1.86
C GLY A 502 -11.83 15.93 3.17
N SER A 503 -12.96 16.63 3.37
CA SER A 503 -13.89 16.35 4.48
C SER A 503 -14.62 15.02 4.29
N VAL A 504 -15.39 14.61 5.30
CA VAL A 504 -16.23 13.40 5.25
C VAL A 504 -17.31 13.46 4.16
N THR A 505 -17.85 14.65 3.85
CA THR A 505 -18.89 14.81 2.82
C THR A 505 -18.34 15.04 1.42
N GLN A 506 -17.06 15.42 1.29
CA GLN A 506 -16.36 15.66 0.02
C GLN A 506 -14.98 14.99 0.02
N ALA A 507 -14.95 13.70 0.31
CA ALA A 507 -13.73 12.91 0.38
C ALA A 507 -13.01 12.84 -0.97
N LEU A 508 -11.69 12.74 -0.94
CA LEU A 508 -10.87 12.60 -2.14
C LEU A 508 -10.92 11.18 -2.69
N GLN A 509 -10.97 11.07 -4.02
CA GLN A 509 -10.94 9.81 -4.77
C GLN A 509 -9.80 9.85 -5.78
N LEU A 510 -8.61 9.47 -5.35
CA LEU A 510 -7.36 9.62 -6.10
C LEU A 510 -6.95 8.34 -6.84
N THR A 511 -7.70 7.26 -6.65
CA THR A 511 -7.59 6.00 -7.37
C THR A 511 -8.98 5.51 -7.78
N PRO A 512 -9.10 4.80 -8.91
CA PRO A 512 -10.34 4.11 -9.25
C PRO A 512 -10.67 3.03 -8.19
N PRO A 513 -11.92 2.53 -8.14
CA PRO A 513 -12.30 1.50 -7.20
C PRO A 513 -11.41 0.24 -7.26
N VAL A 514 -10.92 -0.18 -6.08
CA VAL A 514 -10.03 -1.33 -5.90
C VAL A 514 -10.59 -2.26 -4.84
N THR A 515 -10.80 -3.53 -5.20
CA THR A 515 -11.30 -4.58 -4.30
C THR A 515 -10.18 -5.51 -3.84
N ASN A 516 -9.36 -5.96 -4.78
CA ASN A 516 -8.30 -6.94 -4.54
C ASN A 516 -7.00 -6.53 -5.27
N TYR A 517 -5.95 -7.36 -5.13
CA TYR A 517 -4.65 -7.03 -5.72
C TYR A 517 -4.66 -7.17 -7.26
N GLN A 518 -5.50 -8.05 -7.81
CA GLN A 518 -5.63 -8.26 -9.25
C GLN A 518 -6.15 -7.01 -9.98
N ASP A 519 -6.87 -6.13 -9.28
CA ASP A 519 -7.29 -4.83 -9.81
C ASP A 519 -6.10 -3.87 -10.05
N ILE A 520 -4.96 -4.13 -9.40
CA ILE A 520 -3.72 -3.33 -9.42
C ILE A 520 -2.63 -4.01 -10.26
N GLU A 521 -2.58 -5.34 -10.23
CA GLU A 521 -1.55 -6.15 -10.88
C GLU A 521 -1.41 -5.82 -12.37
N ASN A 522 -0.16 -5.67 -12.83
CA ASN A 522 0.20 -5.31 -14.21
C ASN A 522 -0.26 -3.91 -14.69
N LYS A 523 -0.79 -3.05 -13.81
CA LYS A 523 -1.12 -1.66 -14.18
C LYS A 523 0.13 -0.78 -14.06
N LYS A 524 0.39 0.03 -15.10
CA LYS A 524 1.44 1.08 -15.06
C LYS A 524 0.99 2.35 -14.37
N GLN A 525 -0.32 2.60 -14.37
CA GLN A 525 -0.95 3.73 -13.71
C GLN A 525 -2.30 3.34 -13.13
N LEU A 526 -2.57 3.80 -11.91
CA LEU A 526 -3.83 3.64 -11.19
C LEU A 526 -4.14 4.98 -10.50
N GLY A 527 -4.84 5.88 -11.18
CA GLY A 527 -5.03 7.26 -10.69
C GLY A 527 -3.68 7.96 -10.49
N ILE A 528 -3.42 8.43 -9.26
CA ILE A 528 -2.14 9.07 -8.91
C ILE A 528 -1.01 8.06 -8.61
N MET A 529 -1.26 6.75 -8.63
CA MET A 529 -0.23 5.74 -8.40
C MET A 529 0.41 5.33 -9.73
N LEU A 530 1.74 5.40 -9.81
CA LEU A 530 2.54 5.04 -10.98
C LEU A 530 3.45 3.86 -10.63
N TYR A 531 3.63 2.93 -11.56
CA TYR A 531 4.46 1.73 -11.39
C TYR A 531 5.59 1.69 -12.41
N THR A 532 6.84 1.79 -11.95
CA THR A 532 8.05 1.88 -12.79
C THR A 532 9.02 0.75 -12.53
N ARG A 533 9.89 0.43 -13.50
CA ARG A 533 10.89 -0.63 -13.30
C ARG A 533 11.96 -0.21 -12.28
N PRO A 534 12.39 -1.12 -11.38
CA PRO A 534 13.42 -0.84 -10.38
C PRO A 534 14.84 -0.77 -10.97
N ASN A 535 15.02 -1.08 -12.27
CA ASN A 535 16.33 -1.12 -12.90
C ASN A 535 17.06 0.23 -12.73
N TYR A 536 18.30 0.16 -12.23
CA TYR A 536 19.21 1.29 -12.11
C TYR A 536 18.73 2.47 -11.25
N THR A 537 17.76 2.28 -10.34
CA THR A 537 17.36 3.35 -9.40
C THR A 537 18.45 3.55 -8.34
N SER A 538 18.83 2.51 -7.60
CA SER A 538 19.78 2.67 -6.49
C SER A 538 21.27 2.77 -6.89
N VAL A 539 21.61 2.62 -8.18
CA VAL A 539 23.00 2.60 -8.69
C VAL A 539 23.23 3.58 -9.84
N THR A 540 22.56 4.74 -9.77
CA THR A 540 22.78 5.87 -10.67
C THR A 540 23.35 7.04 -9.87
N ASP A 541 24.35 7.71 -10.40
CA ASP A 541 24.86 8.99 -9.88
C ASP A 541 23.76 10.06 -10.04
N PRO A 542 23.25 10.63 -8.93
CA PRO A 542 22.16 11.59 -8.98
C PRO A 542 22.55 12.93 -9.64
N VAL A 543 23.84 13.27 -9.70
CA VAL A 543 24.35 14.55 -10.23
C VAL A 543 24.67 14.43 -11.70
N THR A 544 25.48 13.44 -12.09
CA THR A 544 25.98 13.34 -13.47
C THR A 544 25.09 12.48 -14.37
N GLY A 545 24.20 11.68 -13.78
CA GLY A 545 23.41 10.69 -14.50
C GLY A 545 24.19 9.43 -14.89
N TRP A 546 25.43 9.28 -14.43
CA TRP A 546 26.22 8.10 -14.72
C TRP A 546 25.70 6.85 -14.01
N ARG A 547 25.73 5.71 -14.69
CA ARG A 547 25.56 4.40 -14.06
C ARG A 547 26.47 3.38 -14.74
N LYS A 548 26.68 2.24 -14.09
CA LYS A 548 27.40 1.12 -14.70
C LYS A 548 26.72 0.67 -16.00
N SER A 549 27.44 0.78 -17.11
CA SER A 549 27.05 0.23 -18.43
C SER A 549 28.11 -0.71 -19.02
N VAL A 550 29.33 -0.73 -18.48
CA VAL A 550 30.39 -1.66 -18.89
C VAL A 550 30.38 -2.92 -18.02
N TYR A 551 30.05 -4.05 -18.64
CA TYR A 551 30.03 -5.37 -18.00
C TYR A 551 31.06 -6.29 -18.64
N ILE A 552 32.09 -6.65 -17.86
CA ILE A 552 33.14 -7.59 -18.29
C ILE A 552 32.90 -8.93 -17.60
N GLN A 553 32.69 -9.98 -18.40
CA GLN A 553 32.45 -11.33 -17.91
C GLN A 553 33.75 -12.00 -17.45
N LYS A 554 33.68 -12.77 -16.35
CA LYS A 554 34.76 -13.70 -15.98
C LYS A 554 34.95 -14.75 -17.08
N GLY A 555 36.17 -15.21 -17.27
CA GLY A 555 36.52 -16.19 -18.28
C GLY A 555 38.03 -16.43 -18.33
N SER A 556 38.52 -16.96 -19.45
CA SER A 556 39.96 -17.03 -19.72
C SER A 556 40.56 -15.62 -19.77
N GLU A 557 41.85 -15.53 -19.46
CA GLU A 557 42.63 -14.29 -19.51
C GLU A 557 42.49 -13.57 -20.86
N GLU A 558 42.58 -14.30 -21.97
CA GLU A 558 42.39 -13.77 -23.33
C GLU A 558 40.98 -13.20 -23.54
N LYS A 559 39.95 -13.89 -23.05
CA LYS A 559 38.56 -13.42 -23.15
C LYS A 559 38.35 -12.14 -22.34
N VAL A 560 38.98 -12.02 -21.16
CA VAL A 560 38.89 -10.82 -20.33
C VAL A 560 39.66 -9.67 -20.98
N LYS A 561 40.86 -9.93 -21.51
CA LYS A 561 41.66 -8.97 -22.28
C LYS A 561 40.86 -8.35 -23.42
N ASN A 562 40.31 -9.19 -24.31
CA ASN A 562 39.58 -8.72 -25.49
C ASN A 562 38.36 -7.87 -25.11
N GLN A 563 37.61 -8.30 -24.08
CA GLN A 563 36.48 -7.51 -23.58
C GLN A 563 36.90 -6.13 -23.03
N ILE A 564 38.06 -6.01 -22.37
CA ILE A 564 38.54 -4.72 -21.85
C ILE A 564 38.93 -3.79 -23.01
N ILE A 565 39.73 -4.30 -23.95
CA ILE A 565 40.21 -3.54 -25.12
C ILE A 565 39.03 -3.06 -25.99
N GLU A 566 38.01 -3.90 -26.18
CA GLU A 566 36.82 -3.52 -26.95
C GLU A 566 35.94 -2.46 -26.27
N LYS A 567 35.98 -2.37 -24.93
CA LYS A 567 35.06 -1.51 -24.16
C LYS A 567 35.63 -0.15 -23.82
N PHE A 568 36.93 -0.04 -23.59
CA PHE A 568 37.58 1.21 -23.21
C PHE A 568 38.27 1.85 -24.41
N THR A 569 38.07 3.14 -24.60
CA THR A 569 38.73 3.92 -25.65
C THR A 569 40.14 4.28 -25.25
N ASP A 570 40.35 4.57 -23.97
CA ASP A 570 41.69 4.83 -23.43
C ASP A 570 41.76 4.55 -21.92
N ILE A 571 42.98 4.38 -21.42
CA ILE A 571 43.32 4.35 -20.01
C ILE A 571 44.48 5.32 -19.80
N THR A 572 44.27 6.40 -19.06
CA THR A 572 45.26 7.46 -18.81
C THR A 572 45.54 7.60 -17.31
N TRP A 573 46.55 8.40 -16.97
CA TRP A 573 46.85 8.80 -15.61
C TRP A 573 46.78 10.31 -15.51
N GLU A 574 45.88 10.84 -14.66
CA GLU A 574 45.57 12.26 -14.53
C GLU A 574 45.52 12.60 -13.03
N ASP A 575 46.25 13.62 -12.59
CA ASP A 575 46.24 14.16 -11.21
C ASP A 575 46.44 13.12 -10.09
N GLY A 576 47.25 12.08 -10.32
CA GLY A 576 47.49 11.02 -9.34
C GLY A 576 46.53 9.82 -9.44
N ASP A 577 45.56 9.86 -10.35
CA ASP A 577 44.50 8.87 -10.50
C ASP A 577 44.52 8.21 -11.90
N TYR A 578 44.14 6.93 -11.98
CA TYR A 578 43.89 6.27 -13.26
C TYR A 578 42.52 6.66 -13.78
N CYS A 579 42.45 7.01 -15.07
CA CYS A 579 41.23 7.40 -15.76
C CYS A 579 40.92 6.41 -16.87
N PHE A 580 39.74 5.78 -16.82
CA PHE A 580 39.26 4.84 -17.82
C PHE A 580 38.19 5.52 -18.67
N GLU A 581 38.52 5.79 -19.93
CA GLU A 581 37.60 6.41 -20.87
C GLU A 581 36.86 5.35 -21.68
N TYR A 582 35.55 5.53 -21.85
CA TYR A 582 34.75 4.70 -22.75
C TYR A 582 33.58 5.46 -23.36
N LYS A 583 33.08 4.95 -24.49
CA LYS A 583 31.87 5.42 -25.14
C LYS A 583 30.68 4.56 -24.76
N ASP A 584 29.66 5.16 -24.16
CA ASP A 584 28.45 4.45 -23.74
C ASP A 584 27.61 4.00 -24.95
N SER A 585 27.17 2.73 -24.97
CA SER A 585 26.45 2.17 -26.12
C SER A 585 25.04 2.73 -26.30
N ASN A 586 24.40 3.17 -25.21
CA ASN A 586 23.00 3.59 -25.23
C ASN A 586 22.86 5.07 -25.59
N THR A 587 23.84 5.88 -25.19
CA THR A 587 23.78 7.34 -25.31
C THR A 587 24.85 7.93 -26.22
N ASN A 588 25.86 7.15 -26.62
CA ASN A 588 27.08 7.61 -27.30
C ASN A 588 27.91 8.65 -26.53
N LYS A 589 27.57 8.93 -25.26
CA LYS A 589 28.35 9.82 -24.40
C LYS A 589 29.68 9.18 -24.02
N ILE A 590 30.73 9.99 -24.02
CA ILE A 590 32.04 9.58 -23.52
C ILE A 590 32.07 9.80 -22.01
N TRP A 591 32.44 8.78 -21.27
CA TRP A 591 32.59 8.81 -19.82
C TRP A 591 34.04 8.55 -19.43
N LYS A 592 34.49 9.25 -18.39
CA LYS A 592 35.82 9.09 -17.77
C LYS A 592 35.66 8.62 -16.33
N LEU A 593 36.00 7.36 -16.05
CA LEU A 593 35.97 6.79 -14.70
C LEU A 593 37.30 7.00 -14.00
N TYR A 594 37.28 7.63 -12.84
CA TYR A 594 38.48 7.89 -12.05
C TYR A 594 38.66 6.86 -10.94
N SER A 595 39.89 6.43 -10.68
CA SER A 595 40.21 5.49 -9.59
C SER A 595 40.28 6.14 -8.20
N GLY A 596 40.32 7.47 -8.13
CA GLY A 596 40.55 8.24 -6.91
C GLY A 596 40.31 9.73 -7.08
N LYS A 597 40.67 10.51 -6.04
CA LYS A 597 40.67 11.98 -6.02
C LYS A 597 42.03 12.47 -5.54
N ASN A 598 42.80 13.11 -6.42
CA ASN A 598 44.14 13.66 -6.15
C ASN A 598 45.08 12.62 -5.56
N GLY A 599 45.07 11.41 -6.13
CA GLY A 599 45.92 10.29 -5.71
C GLY A 599 45.44 9.53 -4.46
N LYS A 600 44.31 9.93 -3.86
CA LYS A 600 43.62 9.17 -2.81
C LYS A 600 42.59 8.22 -3.44
N THR A 601 42.69 6.92 -3.17
CA THR A 601 41.75 5.91 -3.69
C THR A 601 40.29 6.24 -3.35
N LEU A 602 39.36 5.87 -4.23
CA LEU A 602 37.94 5.88 -3.89
C LEU A 602 37.66 4.89 -2.76
N ASP A 603 36.77 5.27 -1.84
CA ASP A 603 36.29 4.38 -0.79
C ASP A 603 35.44 3.28 -1.42
N ARG A 604 35.96 2.05 -1.39
CA ARG A 604 35.31 0.83 -1.88
C ARG A 604 35.40 -0.25 -0.82
N PHE A 605 34.29 -0.95 -0.59
CA PHE A 605 34.20 -1.99 0.42
C PHE A 605 33.74 -3.33 -0.18
N ARG A 606 34.30 -4.44 0.30
CA ARG A 606 33.85 -5.80 -0.04
C ARG A 606 33.81 -6.69 1.19
N GLY A 607 32.85 -7.61 1.20
CA GLY A 607 32.83 -8.71 2.17
C GLY A 607 33.91 -9.74 1.84
N LYS A 608 34.72 -10.12 2.83
CA LYS A 608 35.64 -11.26 2.79
C LYS A 608 35.35 -12.15 4.00
N LYS A 609 35.37 -13.47 3.84
CA LYS A 609 35.31 -14.38 4.99
C LYS A 609 36.62 -14.29 5.77
N ASN A 610 36.53 -14.17 7.09
CA ASN A 610 37.67 -14.32 7.97
C ASN A 610 38.02 -15.81 8.17
N ASP A 611 39.08 -16.07 8.93
CA ASP A 611 39.60 -17.43 9.17
C ASP A 611 38.59 -18.33 9.92
N HIS A 612 37.59 -17.73 10.57
CA HIS A 612 36.49 -18.42 11.25
C HIS A 612 35.23 -18.57 10.36
N GLY A 613 35.34 -18.28 9.06
CA GLY A 613 34.25 -18.38 8.10
C GLY A 613 33.18 -17.29 8.21
N LYS A 614 33.36 -16.29 9.09
CA LYS A 614 32.43 -15.15 9.25
C LYS A 614 32.73 -14.08 8.21
N TRP A 615 31.69 -13.49 7.65
CA TRP A 615 31.82 -12.39 6.69
C TRP A 615 32.21 -11.08 7.40
N GLU A 616 33.29 -10.47 6.95
CA GLU A 616 33.75 -9.15 7.39
C GLU A 616 33.85 -8.21 6.20
N ILE A 617 33.44 -6.97 6.39
CA ILE A 617 33.53 -5.93 5.36
C ILE A 617 34.87 -5.22 5.50
N LYS A 618 35.65 -5.17 4.41
CA LYS A 618 36.97 -4.53 4.40
C LYS A 618 37.06 -3.46 3.30
N PRO A 619 37.70 -2.31 3.59
CA PRO A 619 38.02 -1.33 2.57
C PRO A 619 39.06 -1.91 1.60
N ILE A 620 38.99 -1.50 0.33
CA ILE A 620 39.90 -1.91 -0.72
C ILE A 620 40.58 -0.68 -1.31
N ASN A 621 41.91 -0.72 -1.37
CA ASN A 621 42.70 0.29 -2.03
C ASN A 621 42.81 -0.03 -3.54
N VAL A 622 41.90 0.53 -4.32
CA VAL A 622 41.82 0.30 -5.77
C VAL A 622 43.07 0.82 -6.47
N LYS A 623 43.60 1.96 -6.01
CA LYS A 623 44.83 2.55 -6.56
C LYS A 623 46.02 1.61 -6.40
N SER A 624 46.20 1.01 -5.22
CA SER A 624 47.29 0.05 -4.98
C SER A 624 47.21 -1.16 -5.90
N ILE A 625 46.00 -1.63 -6.23
CA ILE A 625 45.80 -2.73 -7.19
C ILE A 625 46.25 -2.28 -8.59
N LEU A 626 45.87 -1.06 -9.00
CA LEU A 626 46.24 -0.53 -10.31
C LEU A 626 47.74 -0.21 -10.43
N ASP A 627 48.39 0.27 -9.37
CA ASP A 627 49.84 0.48 -9.33
C ASP A 627 50.62 -0.85 -9.45
N GLU A 628 50.07 -1.95 -8.94
CA GLU A 628 50.64 -3.29 -9.15
C GLU A 628 50.39 -3.79 -10.58
N VAL A 629 49.17 -3.63 -11.11
CA VAL A 629 48.81 -4.04 -12.47
C VAL A 629 49.60 -3.26 -13.53
N PHE A 630 49.71 -1.94 -13.38
CA PHE A 630 50.44 -1.00 -14.24
C PHE A 630 51.77 -0.60 -13.61
N ASN A 631 52.65 -1.58 -13.42
CA ASN A 631 53.96 -1.39 -12.82
C ASN A 631 54.74 -0.24 -13.50
N GLU A 632 55.17 0.75 -12.71
CA GLU A 632 55.88 1.95 -13.19
C GLU A 632 57.20 1.66 -13.92
N LYS A 633 57.78 0.48 -13.71
CA LYS A 633 58.97 0.04 -14.46
C LYS A 633 58.65 -0.34 -15.90
N GLU A 634 57.42 -0.76 -16.17
CA GLU A 634 56.98 -1.25 -17.47
C GLU A 634 56.10 -0.23 -18.20
N PHE A 635 55.29 0.54 -17.48
CA PHE A 635 54.34 1.50 -18.04
C PHE A 635 54.74 2.96 -17.81
N ASP A 636 54.70 3.75 -18.88
CA ASP A 636 54.86 5.22 -18.82
C ASP A 636 53.49 5.88 -18.62
N LYS A 637 53.27 6.44 -17.43
CA LYS A 637 52.00 7.06 -17.02
C LYS A 637 51.69 8.38 -17.75
N ASN A 638 52.65 8.96 -18.49
CA ASN A 638 52.42 10.21 -19.24
C ASN A 638 51.77 9.98 -20.61
N ARG A 639 51.60 8.72 -21.02
CA ARG A 639 50.99 8.33 -22.29
C ARG A 639 49.85 7.35 -22.02
N SER A 640 49.01 7.13 -23.02
CA SER A 640 47.94 6.14 -22.97
C SER A 640 48.50 4.77 -22.53
N LEU A 641 47.96 4.23 -21.44
CA LEU A 641 48.31 2.90 -20.94
C LEU A 641 47.72 1.82 -21.84
N LEU A 642 46.56 2.09 -22.47
CA LEU A 642 45.93 1.15 -23.39
C LEU A 642 46.72 1.00 -24.70
N SER A 643 47.22 2.09 -25.28
CA SER A 643 48.09 2.04 -26.47
C SER A 643 49.38 1.27 -26.21
N GLN A 644 49.98 1.42 -25.03
CA GLN A 644 51.16 0.64 -24.63
C GLN A 644 50.87 -0.88 -24.59
N ILE A 645 49.66 -1.29 -24.23
CA ILE A 645 49.25 -2.70 -24.28
C ILE A 645 48.98 -3.16 -25.70
N VAL A 646 48.20 -2.39 -26.47
CA VAL A 646 47.66 -2.81 -27.77
C VAL A 646 48.70 -2.66 -28.88
N ASP A 647 49.41 -1.53 -28.92
CA ASP A 647 50.32 -1.15 -29.98
C ASP A 647 51.76 -1.58 -29.67
N GLU A 648 52.21 -1.41 -28.42
CA GLU A 648 53.57 -1.75 -27.99
C GLU A 648 53.69 -3.18 -27.42
N GLY A 649 52.57 -3.88 -27.21
CA GLY A 649 52.54 -5.26 -26.72
C GLY A 649 52.96 -5.44 -25.26
N LYS A 650 52.92 -4.38 -24.44
CA LYS A 650 53.29 -4.48 -23.02
C LYS A 650 52.33 -5.38 -22.24
N GLU A 651 52.90 -6.20 -21.35
CA GLU A 651 52.11 -7.07 -20.48
C GLU A 651 51.83 -6.40 -19.14
N ILE A 652 50.61 -6.58 -18.61
CA ILE A 652 50.26 -6.17 -17.26
C ILE A 652 50.68 -7.23 -16.23
N SER A 653 50.83 -6.81 -14.98
CA SER A 653 51.13 -7.69 -13.86
C SER A 653 49.85 -8.21 -13.18
N ALA A 654 49.96 -9.35 -12.49
CA ALA A 654 48.87 -9.95 -11.72
C ALA A 654 49.01 -9.61 -10.24
N ILE A 655 47.88 -9.42 -9.54
CA ILE A 655 47.88 -9.38 -8.07
C ILE A 655 47.84 -10.80 -7.50
N ILE A 656 48.28 -10.95 -6.24
CA ILE A 656 48.29 -12.25 -5.53
C ILE A 656 46.90 -12.92 -5.61
N ASP A 657 46.90 -14.21 -5.94
CA ASP A 657 45.71 -15.08 -6.08
C ASP A 657 44.75 -14.74 -7.24
N MET A 658 45.17 -13.95 -8.24
CA MET A 658 44.36 -13.64 -9.44
C MET A 658 45.19 -13.73 -10.73
N GLY A 659 44.50 -13.92 -11.87
CA GLY A 659 45.13 -13.78 -13.19
C GLY A 659 45.38 -12.31 -13.56
N LYS A 660 46.26 -12.05 -14.54
CA LYS A 660 46.68 -10.70 -14.97
C LYS A 660 45.47 -9.83 -15.36
N TRP A 661 44.67 -10.33 -16.29
CA TRP A 661 43.49 -9.65 -16.82
C TRP A 661 42.31 -9.72 -15.85
N ASP A 662 42.18 -10.78 -15.05
CA ASP A 662 41.18 -10.80 -13.98
C ASP A 662 41.48 -9.74 -12.90
N SER A 663 42.76 -9.42 -12.65
CA SER A 663 43.20 -8.35 -11.74
C SER A 663 42.72 -6.97 -12.23
N LEU A 664 42.95 -6.65 -13.51
CA LEU A 664 42.47 -5.41 -14.11
C LEU A 664 40.93 -5.35 -14.17
N ARG A 665 40.28 -6.46 -14.53
CA ARG A 665 38.80 -6.58 -14.50
C ARG A 665 38.26 -6.31 -13.09
N TYR A 666 38.91 -6.85 -12.06
CA TYR A 666 38.52 -6.65 -10.68
C TYR A 666 38.65 -5.17 -10.25
N ALA A 667 39.74 -4.51 -10.61
CA ALA A 667 39.92 -3.07 -10.37
C ALA A 667 38.82 -2.23 -11.06
N ILE A 668 38.53 -2.51 -12.34
CA ILE A 668 37.46 -1.84 -13.10
C ILE A 668 36.09 -2.08 -12.44
N ASP A 669 35.80 -3.29 -11.96
CA ASP A 669 34.55 -3.59 -11.25
C ASP A 669 34.42 -2.80 -9.93
N LEU A 670 35.53 -2.62 -9.21
CA LEU A 670 35.59 -1.81 -8.00
C LEU A 670 35.37 -0.32 -8.29
N ILE A 671 35.99 0.24 -9.34
CA ILE A 671 35.78 1.64 -9.73
C ILE A 671 34.29 1.88 -10.01
N GLN A 672 33.66 0.99 -10.79
CA GLN A 672 32.25 1.09 -11.17
C GLN A 672 31.26 0.82 -10.02
N GLN A 673 31.72 0.34 -8.85
CA GLN A 673 30.87 0.07 -7.68
C GLN A 673 30.58 1.38 -6.91
N ILE A 674 29.48 2.05 -7.24
CA ILE A 674 29.13 3.32 -6.57
C ILE A 674 28.46 3.12 -5.21
N ARG A 675 27.62 2.09 -5.08
CA ARG A 675 26.93 1.79 -3.83
C ARG A 675 27.80 0.89 -2.97
N ASN A 676 28.07 1.35 -1.74
CA ASN A 676 29.03 0.73 -0.83
C ASN A 676 28.45 0.61 0.58
N ILE A 677 28.85 -0.44 1.28
CA ILE A 677 28.53 -0.67 2.69
C ILE A 677 29.85 -0.81 3.43
N GLY A 678 30.13 0.11 4.34
CA GLY A 678 31.27 0.09 5.24
C GLY A 678 30.91 -0.37 6.66
N ASN A 679 31.78 -0.02 7.62
CA ASN A 679 31.77 -0.59 8.97
C ASN A 679 31.16 0.32 10.06
N ASN A 680 31.01 1.62 9.80
CA ASN A 680 30.46 2.59 10.76
C ASN A 680 29.08 3.11 10.31
N GLU A 681 28.39 3.87 11.18
CA GLU A 681 27.04 4.42 10.90
C GLU A 681 26.98 5.24 9.60
N ARG A 682 27.95 6.13 9.40
CA ARG A 682 28.06 7.02 8.24
C ARG A 682 28.25 6.26 6.92
N ASP A 683 28.98 5.15 6.97
CA ASP A 683 29.27 4.31 5.80
C ASP A 683 28.27 3.15 5.64
N GLN A 684 27.16 3.10 6.38
CA GLN A 684 26.28 1.93 6.33
C GLN A 684 25.66 1.70 4.94
N ASP A 685 25.40 2.72 4.14
CA ASP A 685 24.84 2.53 2.79
C ASP A 685 25.06 3.79 1.93
N PHE A 686 26.29 4.03 1.50
CA PHE A 686 26.62 5.27 0.80
C PHE A 686 26.75 5.08 -0.71
N ILE A 687 26.55 6.17 -1.44
CA ILE A 687 26.82 6.27 -2.87
C ILE A 687 28.04 7.15 -3.06
N PHE A 688 29.08 6.65 -3.72
CA PHE A 688 30.26 7.41 -4.08
C PHE A 688 30.61 7.23 -5.55
N SER A 689 30.33 8.27 -6.34
CA SER A 689 30.50 8.25 -7.80
C SER A 689 31.98 8.18 -8.20
N PRO A 690 32.34 7.46 -9.28
CA PRO A 690 33.66 7.50 -9.89
C PRO A 690 33.78 8.60 -10.97
N ILE A 691 32.73 9.38 -11.21
CA ILE A 691 32.69 10.45 -12.21
C ILE A 691 32.79 11.81 -11.50
N ARG A 692 33.50 12.75 -12.14
CA ARG A 692 33.55 14.17 -11.77
C ARG A 692 32.44 14.94 -12.51
N ASP A 693 31.77 15.85 -11.83
CA ASP A 693 30.83 16.79 -12.46
C ASP A 693 31.57 17.85 -13.30
N ASN A 694 30.83 18.78 -13.92
CA ASN A 694 31.42 19.83 -14.76
C ASN A 694 32.36 20.78 -13.99
N ASN A 695 32.31 20.78 -12.66
CA ASN A 695 33.17 21.58 -11.78
C ASN A 695 34.33 20.75 -11.19
N GLY A 696 34.48 19.49 -11.59
CA GLY A 696 35.52 18.60 -11.08
C GLY A 696 35.19 17.91 -9.75
N ASN A 697 33.96 18.03 -9.25
CA ASN A 697 33.55 17.47 -7.95
C ASN A 697 32.98 16.06 -8.09
N TYR A 698 33.15 15.25 -7.06
CA TYR A 698 32.52 13.93 -6.96
C TYR A 698 31.23 14.01 -6.16
N PHE A 699 30.24 13.21 -6.54
CA PHE A 699 29.10 12.97 -5.67
C PHE A 699 29.44 11.91 -4.60
N ASP A 700 29.37 12.29 -3.33
CA ASP A 700 29.43 11.42 -2.16
C ASP A 700 28.23 11.66 -1.25
N SER A 701 27.34 10.67 -1.13
CA SER A 701 26.10 10.81 -0.35
C SER A 701 26.34 11.11 1.13
N ARG A 702 27.54 10.79 1.65
CA ARG A 702 27.88 11.00 3.07
C ARG A 702 28.01 12.48 3.40
N GLU A 703 28.38 13.33 2.45
CA GLU A 703 28.38 14.78 2.63
C GLU A 703 26.96 15.30 2.92
N TYR A 704 25.96 14.72 2.26
CA TYR A 704 24.54 15.06 2.45
C TYR A 704 23.96 14.41 3.71
N TRP A 705 24.44 13.22 4.08
CA TRP A 705 24.13 12.62 5.38
C TRP A 705 24.64 13.49 6.54
N ASP A 706 25.86 14.04 6.44
CA ASP A 706 26.41 14.94 7.45
C ASP A 706 25.54 16.22 7.58
N LYS A 707 25.14 16.81 6.45
CA LYS A 707 24.18 17.93 6.41
C LYS A 707 22.85 17.58 7.10
N GLU A 708 22.29 16.41 6.82
CA GLU A 708 21.05 15.94 7.45
C GLU A 708 21.18 15.84 8.97
N LYS A 709 22.29 15.27 9.47
CA LYS A 709 22.57 15.16 10.91
C LYS A 709 22.75 16.52 11.59
N ASN A 710 23.26 17.51 10.86
CA ASN A 710 23.43 18.88 11.33
C ASN A 710 22.16 19.74 11.19
N ASN A 711 21.03 19.17 10.75
CA ASN A 711 19.78 19.89 10.43
C ASN A 711 19.95 20.98 9.36
N GLU A 712 20.89 20.78 8.43
CA GLU A 712 21.07 21.64 7.27
C GLU A 712 20.14 21.23 6.12
N LYS A 713 19.96 22.13 5.13
CA LYS A 713 19.16 21.82 3.95
C LYS A 713 19.83 20.71 3.13
N VAL A 714 19.09 19.66 2.85
CA VAL A 714 19.53 18.52 2.04
C VAL A 714 18.83 18.54 0.68
N ASP A 715 19.62 18.68 -0.38
CA ASP A 715 19.18 18.83 -1.77
C ASP A 715 19.52 17.62 -2.65
N LEU A 716 20.33 16.69 -2.16
CA LEU A 716 20.69 15.44 -2.84
C LEU A 716 20.55 14.21 -1.91
N PRO A 717 20.56 12.98 -2.45
CA PRO A 717 20.35 11.78 -1.66
C PRO A 717 21.42 11.56 -0.57
N THR A 718 20.99 11.18 0.63
CA THR A 718 21.88 10.96 1.79
C THR A 718 22.46 9.54 1.87
N CYS A 719 21.82 8.56 1.23
CA CYS A 719 22.24 7.16 1.22
C CYS A 719 21.78 6.43 -0.05
N GLY A 720 22.15 5.15 -0.18
CA GLY A 720 21.77 4.29 -1.31
C GLY A 720 20.26 4.08 -1.45
N ASP A 721 19.56 3.81 -0.33
CA ASP A 721 18.10 3.68 -0.31
C ASP A 721 17.41 5.03 -0.64
N ALA A 722 17.95 6.17 -0.17
CA ALA A 722 17.47 7.49 -0.54
C ALA A 722 17.65 7.77 -2.04
N ASN A 723 18.79 7.38 -2.59
CA ASN A 723 19.07 7.51 -4.01
C ASN A 723 18.08 6.67 -4.83
N GLY A 724 17.83 5.43 -4.43
CA GLY A 724 16.82 4.59 -5.06
C GLY A 724 15.44 5.25 -5.09
N ALA A 725 14.96 5.77 -3.95
CA ALA A 725 13.68 6.47 -3.86
C ALA A 725 13.65 7.74 -4.72
N TYR A 726 14.74 8.52 -4.69
CA TYR A 726 14.91 9.73 -5.49
C TYR A 726 14.70 9.44 -6.96
N ASN A 727 15.30 8.37 -7.48
CA ASN A 727 15.20 8.07 -8.90
C ASN A 727 14.13 7.09 -9.37
N ILE A 728 13.41 6.48 -8.43
CA ILE A 728 12.01 6.10 -8.64
C ILE A 728 11.14 7.35 -8.90
N ALA A 729 11.30 8.40 -8.09
CA ALA A 729 10.51 9.63 -8.25
C ALA A 729 10.80 10.31 -9.60
N ARG A 730 12.08 10.44 -9.98
CA ARG A 730 12.50 10.98 -11.29
C ARG A 730 11.91 10.19 -12.47
N LYS A 731 11.83 8.85 -12.38
CA LYS A 731 11.13 8.06 -13.41
C LYS A 731 9.65 8.41 -13.51
N GLY A 732 9.00 8.82 -12.43
CA GLY A 732 7.64 9.35 -12.44
C GLY A 732 7.48 10.60 -13.30
N ILE A 733 8.47 11.49 -13.29
CA ILE A 733 8.52 12.69 -14.16
C ILE A 733 8.47 12.26 -15.63
N ILE A 734 9.32 11.28 -16.00
CA ILE A 734 9.36 10.76 -17.37
C ILE A 734 8.05 10.04 -17.73
N MET A 735 7.48 9.25 -16.81
CA MET A 735 6.19 8.57 -17.04
C MET A 735 5.06 9.57 -17.30
N ASN A 736 5.07 10.70 -16.60
CA ASN A 736 4.13 11.79 -16.85
C ASN A 736 4.37 12.43 -18.23
N TYR A 737 5.62 12.76 -18.56
CA TYR A 737 5.98 13.28 -19.88
C TYR A 737 5.48 12.37 -21.02
N MET A 738 5.74 11.07 -20.91
CA MET A 738 5.26 10.07 -21.89
C MET A 738 3.74 10.07 -22.00
N SER A 739 3.04 10.18 -20.87
CA SER A 739 1.58 10.16 -20.82
C SER A 739 0.96 11.41 -21.46
N GLN A 740 1.54 12.59 -21.21
CA GLN A 740 1.13 13.86 -21.84
C GLN A 740 1.32 13.83 -23.36
N LYS A 741 2.33 13.09 -23.86
CA LYS A 741 2.55 12.89 -25.30
C LYS A 741 1.72 11.74 -25.91
N GLY A 742 0.82 11.12 -25.14
CA GLY A 742 -0.07 10.04 -25.60
C GLY A 742 0.56 8.64 -25.67
N TYR A 743 1.70 8.44 -25.03
CA TYR A 743 2.41 7.16 -24.96
C TYR A 743 2.07 6.40 -23.67
N GLU A 744 2.40 5.10 -23.64
CA GLU A 744 2.32 4.32 -22.41
C GLU A 744 3.36 4.83 -21.39
N PRO A 745 3.01 5.01 -20.10
CA PRO A 745 3.95 5.41 -19.06
C PRO A 745 4.90 4.25 -18.72
N TYR A 746 5.85 3.98 -19.59
CA TYR A 746 6.80 2.89 -19.48
C TYR A 746 8.21 3.39 -19.78
N ILE A 747 9.14 3.08 -18.87
CA ILE A 747 10.53 3.57 -18.93
C ILE A 747 11.45 2.39 -19.25
N SER A 748 11.98 2.37 -20.47
CA SER A 748 13.07 1.47 -20.86
C SER A 748 14.41 2.00 -20.33
N GLU A 749 15.45 1.17 -20.42
CA GLU A 749 16.81 1.56 -20.04
C GLU A 749 17.35 2.65 -20.97
N GLU A 750 17.08 2.55 -22.28
CA GLU A 750 17.45 3.57 -23.27
C GLU A 750 16.77 4.93 -22.99
N ILE A 751 15.47 4.95 -22.64
CA ILE A 751 14.75 6.16 -22.24
C ILE A 751 15.40 6.76 -20.98
N TRP A 752 15.67 5.91 -19.99
CA TRP A 752 16.25 6.34 -18.72
C TRP A 752 17.62 6.98 -18.91
N ASP A 753 18.51 6.35 -19.68
CA ASP A 753 19.87 6.84 -19.90
C ASP A 753 19.90 8.15 -20.68
N ASN A 754 19.06 8.28 -21.72
CA ASN A 754 18.99 9.52 -22.49
C ASN A 754 18.37 10.66 -21.68
N TRP A 755 17.40 10.38 -20.81
CA TRP A 755 16.83 11.40 -19.93
C TRP A 755 17.85 11.93 -18.91
N LEU A 756 18.71 11.06 -18.39
CA LEU A 756 19.79 11.42 -17.46
C LEU A 756 20.85 12.35 -18.06
N LEU A 757 20.93 12.47 -19.39
CA LEU A 757 21.83 13.43 -20.05
C LEU A 757 21.30 14.87 -20.05
N GLY A 758 20.06 15.08 -19.61
CA GLY A 758 19.39 16.37 -19.55
C GLY A 758 18.18 16.46 -20.49
N ILE A 759 17.23 17.32 -20.12
CA ILE A 759 15.93 17.42 -20.80
C ILE A 759 16.07 17.84 -22.28
N ASP A 760 16.98 18.76 -22.60
CA ASP A 760 17.19 19.24 -23.97
C ASP A 760 17.73 18.14 -24.90
N HIS A 761 18.61 17.27 -24.36
CA HIS A 761 19.09 16.09 -25.09
C HIS A 761 17.97 15.08 -25.26
N PHE A 762 17.22 14.83 -24.18
CA PHE A 762 16.13 13.87 -24.19
C PHE A 762 15.03 14.23 -25.19
N ASP A 763 14.61 15.49 -25.26
CA ASP A 763 13.55 15.92 -26.19
C ASP A 763 13.95 15.66 -27.65
N LYS A 764 15.18 16.05 -28.03
CA LYS A 764 15.73 15.78 -29.37
C LYS A 764 15.83 14.29 -29.67
N TRP A 765 16.34 13.52 -28.72
CA TRP A 765 16.45 12.07 -28.85
C TRP A 765 15.07 11.42 -28.99
N PHE A 766 14.10 11.87 -28.19
CA PHE A 766 12.74 11.34 -28.15
C PHE A 766 12.02 11.59 -29.48
N GLU A 767 12.10 12.81 -30.02
CA GLU A 767 11.54 13.17 -31.34
C GLU A 767 12.15 12.33 -32.48
N GLY A 768 13.46 12.10 -32.46
CA GLY A 768 14.13 11.25 -33.44
C GLY A 768 13.79 9.76 -33.33
N ASN A 769 13.19 9.31 -32.22
CA ASN A 769 12.92 7.91 -31.92
C ASN A 769 11.43 7.58 -31.76
N LEU A 770 10.51 8.47 -32.16
CA LEU A 770 9.07 8.32 -31.95
C LEU A 770 8.48 6.99 -32.47
N VAL A 771 9.06 6.42 -33.53
CA VAL A 771 8.64 5.15 -34.15
C VAL A 771 8.86 3.95 -33.21
N LYS A 772 9.79 4.05 -32.26
CA LYS A 772 10.10 2.97 -31.29
C LYS A 772 9.09 2.88 -30.15
N PHE A 773 8.24 3.88 -29.95
CA PHE A 773 7.32 3.93 -28.81
C PHE A 773 5.91 3.49 -29.20
N ASN A 774 5.33 2.63 -28.35
CA ASN A 774 3.92 2.24 -28.48
C ASN A 774 3.03 3.43 -28.09
N LYS A 775 2.39 4.07 -29.09
CA LYS A 775 1.27 4.97 -28.82
C LYS A 775 0.16 4.18 -28.12
N LYS A 776 -0.53 4.80 -27.16
CA LYS A 776 -1.82 4.26 -26.69
C LYS A 776 -2.76 4.25 -27.88
N ILE A 777 -2.87 3.12 -28.58
CA ILE A 777 -3.96 2.91 -29.54
C ILE A 777 -5.22 2.92 -28.68
N ASN A 778 -6.01 4.00 -28.79
CA ASN A 778 -7.32 4.11 -28.18
C ASN A 778 -8.13 2.84 -28.47
N ARG A 779 -8.32 2.00 -27.45
CA ARG A 779 -9.33 0.94 -27.40
C ARG A 779 -9.92 0.87 -26.02
#